data_AF-A0A4R0GQU0-F1
#
_entry.id   AF-A0A4R0GQU0-F1
#
_cell.length_a   1.000
_cell.length_b   1.000
_cell.length_c   1.000
_cell.angle_alpha   90.00
_cell.angle_beta   90.00
_cell.angle_gamma   90.00
#
_symmetry.space_group_name_H-M   'P 1'
#
loop_
_entity.id
_entity.type
_entity.pdbx_description
1 polymer ?
#
loop_
_entity_poly.entity_id
_entity_poly.type
_entity_poly.pdbx_seq_one_letter_code
_entity_poly.pdbx_strand_id
1 'polypeptide(L)'
;MSYRERPVRFLLSLLTTDIVVRLAAVVLAGLIVVRVLFAGADGFLSIVLVLAASVLLWGLVWLSGKLRSLLTRTPPEPGDWLSTSRVASFLTTRSRSRLAAVLALLILVVHAGITGYVSVWTILVAIALAAIATVLSPDLRLVALLGGTAVVFAAATVFLASAFSGSTEARALAVSVAGVVLPVLVSSKIGQAIKRPALTVTHHIVLASLTLTLSFLGWTREDWLPGVMQRCYTLPTSNGITFLRASAEDGRCYGLLDTADPGVFATAAFGGDPVTVELQRQILAKNRPQRDDDLTVVWLGSLSCDPLPTDKTRCADGRDYPSERDQLRALLLMQEQMAPKDENEGGALHVVIADATQDVRHADEVAKIIVERERELGPRRVVIGGGDSRDVTQRAINRLLDAGIPFIAPNLLADLGAPGKPFVDRDGYLQLAPPNLEYAKDTVARLQERYRDGFRLDIYQHVEATDQYTTSLVNDLLTAVRTASGASARHLASLDRIDETACTGSSRQGPPTALYFADRWTRFADFVRRVNEVCGHSQPQLVIADVSVSRFMANHQLRAVSNADWPVNFYVSGPGCMSLPRSTYELLRGQVEEARDRLGLRPGAAFECLGREQHPEPGKDRRACTLDASAKLTSQPCEANDLGTYLIPTRDAVLLADALVFPDPSTSGLDGLYAAKTWLSTGAAASVTGGRLDRHTIDVLMWHADALYDPTSVVETPSEELRLPDDPATGLRAQ
;
A
#
# COMPACT_ATOMS: atom_id res chain seq x y z
N MET A 1 24.55 8.93 -50.82
CA MET A 1 23.52 9.89 -50.37
C MET A 1 22.45 9.99 -51.44
N SER A 2 21.21 9.62 -51.11
CA SER A 2 20.12 9.35 -52.06
C SER A 2 19.30 10.60 -52.42
N TYR A 3 18.86 10.69 -53.68
CA TYR A 3 18.16 11.81 -54.31
C TYR A 3 16.74 12.08 -53.76
N ARG A 4 16.31 11.36 -52.71
CA ARG A 4 14.95 11.44 -52.13
C ARG A 4 14.76 12.52 -51.06
N GLU A 5 15.82 13.21 -50.60
CA GLU A 5 15.71 14.17 -49.47
C GLU A 5 15.54 15.65 -49.87
N ARG A 6 15.65 16.01 -51.15
CA ARG A 6 15.59 17.43 -51.58
C ARG A 6 14.21 18.11 -51.46
N PRO A 7 13.06 17.49 -51.76
CA PRO A 7 11.78 18.21 -51.70
C PRO A 7 11.30 18.48 -50.27
N VAL A 8 11.66 17.62 -49.31
CA VAL A 8 11.26 17.76 -47.90
C VAL A 8 12.02 18.89 -47.20
N ARG A 9 13.31 19.07 -47.49
CA ARG A 9 14.08 20.20 -46.94
C ARG A 9 13.65 21.56 -47.50
N PHE A 10 13.18 21.60 -48.75
CA PHE A 10 12.66 22.83 -49.37
C PHE A 10 11.30 23.25 -48.77
N LEU A 11 10.41 22.29 -48.50
CA LEU A 11 9.14 22.55 -47.80
C LEU A 11 9.36 22.96 -46.33
N LEU A 12 10.33 22.36 -45.64
CA LEU A 12 10.70 22.75 -44.28
C LEU A 12 11.40 24.11 -44.22
N SER A 13 12.14 24.52 -45.27
CA SER A 13 12.75 25.86 -45.33
C SER A 13 11.75 26.98 -45.59
N LEU A 14 10.56 26.65 -46.12
CA LEU A 14 9.45 27.60 -46.31
C LEU A 14 8.61 27.80 -45.03
N LEU A 15 8.74 26.92 -44.03
CA LEU A 15 8.09 27.02 -42.71
C LEU A 15 8.94 27.82 -41.72
N THR A 16 9.31 29.05 -42.08
CA THR A 16 9.87 29.97 -41.07
C THR A 16 8.75 30.41 -40.12
N THR A 17 9.10 30.68 -38.86
CA THR A 17 8.13 31.10 -37.81
C THR A 17 7.29 32.29 -38.26
N ASP A 18 7.86 33.18 -39.08
CA ASP A 18 7.17 34.35 -39.61
C ASP A 18 6.14 34.00 -40.70
N ILE A 19 6.43 33.00 -41.54
CA ILE A 19 5.50 32.51 -42.56
C ILE A 19 4.35 31.74 -41.93
N VAL A 20 4.62 30.91 -40.91
CA VAL A 20 3.57 30.17 -40.18
C VAL A 20 2.61 31.11 -39.46
N VAL A 21 3.13 32.16 -38.81
CA VAL A 21 2.31 33.16 -38.12
C VAL A 21 1.49 33.98 -39.11
N ARG A 22 2.06 34.37 -40.27
CA ARG A 22 1.31 35.07 -41.33
C ARG A 22 0.23 34.19 -41.94
N LEU A 23 0.51 32.91 -42.17
CA LEU A 23 -0.47 31.96 -42.69
C LEU A 23 -1.61 31.74 -41.69
N ALA A 24 -1.29 31.59 -40.40
CA ALA A 24 -2.29 31.48 -39.34
C ALA A 24 -3.16 32.74 -39.23
N ALA A 25 -2.58 33.93 -39.37
CA ALA A 25 -3.32 35.18 -39.36
C ALA A 25 -4.25 35.32 -40.58
N VAL A 26 -3.82 34.90 -41.77
CA VAL A 26 -4.63 34.91 -43.00
C VAL A 26 -5.77 33.89 -42.91
N VAL A 27 -5.52 32.69 -42.40
CA VAL A 27 -6.55 31.66 -42.19
C VAL A 27 -7.56 32.13 -41.14
N LEU A 28 -7.10 32.75 -40.05
CA LEU A 28 -7.98 33.30 -39.01
C LEU A 28 -8.84 34.45 -39.56
N ALA A 29 -8.26 35.35 -40.36
CA ALA A 29 -9.00 36.42 -41.03
C ALA A 29 -10.05 35.85 -42.01
N GLY A 30 -9.71 34.81 -42.77
CA GLY A 30 -10.64 34.11 -43.65
C GLY A 30 -11.80 33.47 -42.89
N LEU A 31 -11.53 32.82 -41.76
CA LEU A 31 -12.56 32.22 -40.90
C LEU A 31 -13.49 33.27 -40.28
N ILE A 32 -12.95 34.44 -39.91
CA ILE A 32 -13.75 35.57 -39.40
C ILE A 32 -14.66 36.11 -40.52
N VAL A 33 -14.14 36.34 -41.73
CA VAL A 33 -14.93 36.83 -42.87
C VAL A 33 -16.04 35.84 -43.25
N VAL A 34 -15.73 34.55 -43.30
CA VAL A 34 -16.71 33.49 -43.58
C VAL A 34 -17.81 33.49 -42.51
N ARG A 35 -17.44 33.53 -41.22
CA ARG A 35 -18.42 33.53 -40.13
C ARG A 35 -19.32 34.77 -40.12
N VAL A 36 -18.76 35.93 -40.47
CA VAL A 36 -19.49 37.21 -40.58
C VAL A 36 -20.48 37.19 -41.75
N LEU A 37 -20.11 36.59 -42.89
CA LEU A 37 -21.01 36.40 -44.03
C LEU A 37 -22.21 35.49 -43.69
N PHE A 38 -22.05 34.57 -42.73
CA PHE A 38 -23.12 33.68 -42.28
C PHE A 38 -23.94 34.21 -41.09
N ALA A 39 -23.59 35.37 -40.49
CA ALA A 39 -24.23 35.89 -39.28
C ALA A 39 -25.27 37.01 -39.51
N GLY A 40 -25.47 37.48 -40.74
CA GLY A 40 -26.50 38.50 -41.06
C GLY A 40 -26.21 39.90 -40.48
N ALA A 41 -27.26 40.72 -40.30
CA ALA A 41 -27.15 42.16 -40.00
C ALA A 41 -26.40 42.50 -38.69
N ASP A 42 -26.38 41.59 -37.71
CA ASP A 42 -25.62 41.75 -36.45
C ASP A 42 -24.09 41.61 -36.65
N GLY A 43 -23.65 41.10 -37.81
CA GLY A 43 -22.24 41.00 -38.18
C GLY A 43 -21.57 42.35 -38.44
N PHE A 44 -22.32 43.37 -38.89
CA PHE A 44 -21.75 44.67 -39.27
C PHE A 44 -21.16 45.44 -38.08
N LEU A 45 -21.85 45.42 -36.93
CA LEU A 45 -21.34 46.05 -35.71
C LEU A 45 -20.04 45.37 -35.24
N SER A 46 -19.96 44.05 -35.41
CA SER A 46 -18.76 43.26 -35.12
C SER A 46 -17.59 43.60 -36.07
N ILE A 47 -17.87 43.89 -37.35
CA ILE A 47 -16.86 44.36 -38.31
C ILE A 47 -16.31 45.72 -37.86
N VAL A 48 -17.18 46.68 -37.52
CA VAL A 48 -16.77 48.02 -37.07
C VAL A 48 -15.93 47.93 -35.79
N LEU A 49 -16.32 47.07 -34.84
CA LEU A 49 -15.58 46.86 -33.60
C LEU A 49 -14.24 46.16 -33.81
N VAL A 50 -14.17 45.16 -34.69
CA VAL A 50 -12.91 44.47 -35.03
C VAL A 50 -11.98 45.42 -35.79
N LEU A 51 -12.49 46.24 -36.71
CA LEU A 51 -11.69 47.25 -37.41
C LEU A 51 -11.22 48.35 -36.46
N ALA A 52 -12.08 48.87 -35.59
CA ALA A 52 -11.72 49.87 -34.59
C ALA A 52 -10.68 49.33 -33.61
N ALA A 53 -10.87 48.10 -33.10
CA ALA A 53 -9.90 47.43 -32.24
C ALA A 53 -8.56 47.18 -32.98
N SER A 54 -8.61 46.79 -34.25
CA SER A 54 -7.40 46.55 -35.06
C SER A 54 -6.64 47.84 -35.36
N VAL A 55 -7.33 48.95 -35.64
CA VAL A 55 -6.73 50.28 -35.83
C VAL A 55 -6.13 50.80 -34.53
N LEU A 56 -6.84 50.65 -33.41
CA LEU A 56 -6.37 51.09 -32.10
C LEU A 56 -5.16 50.27 -31.64
N LEU A 57 -5.17 48.95 -31.90
CA LEU A 57 -4.01 48.08 -31.68
C LEU A 57 -2.84 48.40 -32.59
N TRP A 58 -3.07 48.65 -33.87
CA TRP A 58 -2.00 49.03 -34.79
C TRP A 58 -1.39 50.36 -34.37
N GLY A 59 -2.21 51.31 -33.92
CA GLY A 59 -1.79 52.54 -33.27
C GLY A 59 -0.91 52.29 -32.05
N LEU A 60 -1.30 51.38 -31.15
CA LEU A 60 -0.51 51.00 -29.97
C LEU A 60 0.81 50.30 -30.33
N VAL A 61 0.82 49.41 -31.34
CA VAL A 61 2.03 48.73 -31.81
C VAL A 61 2.98 49.73 -32.47
N TRP A 62 2.46 50.64 -33.31
CA TRP A 62 3.24 51.72 -33.91
C TRP A 62 3.79 52.67 -32.85
N LEU A 63 2.97 53.06 -31.86
CA LEU A 63 3.37 53.91 -30.74
C LEU A 63 4.46 53.22 -29.91
N SER A 64 4.32 51.92 -29.62
CA SER A 64 5.32 51.14 -28.88
C SER A 64 6.64 50.98 -29.66
N GLY A 65 6.57 50.86 -31.00
CA GLY A 65 7.73 50.86 -31.87
C GLY A 65 8.45 52.22 -31.89
N LYS A 66 7.68 53.32 -31.93
CA LYS A 66 8.19 54.69 -31.82
C LYS A 66 8.80 54.96 -30.44
N LEU A 67 8.13 54.53 -29.37
CA LEU A 67 8.58 54.66 -27.98
C LEU A 67 9.87 53.86 -27.76
N ARG A 68 9.96 52.65 -28.31
CA ARG A 68 11.19 51.84 -28.31
C ARG A 68 12.32 52.55 -29.07
N SER A 69 12.04 53.16 -30.22
CA SER A 69 13.04 53.92 -30.99
C SER A 69 13.52 55.18 -30.28
N LEU A 70 12.63 55.85 -29.52
CA LEU A 70 12.94 57.01 -28.69
C LEU A 70 13.78 56.62 -27.46
N LEU A 71 13.37 55.55 -26.76
CA LEU A 71 14.09 55.01 -25.60
C LEU A 71 15.48 54.45 -25.95
N THR A 72 15.71 54.04 -27.21
CA THR A 72 17.04 53.61 -27.68
C THR A 72 17.93 54.75 -28.18
N ARG A 73 17.41 55.98 -28.34
CA ARG A 73 18.17 57.13 -28.87
C ARG A 73 18.73 58.05 -27.80
N THR A 74 18.21 58.00 -26.58
CA THR A 74 18.78 58.71 -25.42
C THR A 74 19.64 57.74 -24.60
N PRO A 75 20.97 57.90 -24.57
CA PRO A 75 21.79 57.15 -23.63
C PRO A 75 21.37 57.54 -22.20
N PRO A 76 21.18 56.57 -21.28
CA PRO A 76 20.83 56.91 -19.91
C PRO A 76 22.01 57.63 -19.27
N GLU A 77 21.77 58.84 -18.75
CA GLU A 77 22.71 59.44 -17.79
C GLU A 77 22.71 58.57 -16.51
N PRO A 78 23.86 58.48 -15.82
CA PRO A 78 23.99 57.60 -14.66
C PRO A 78 23.19 58.20 -13.49
N GLY A 79 22.00 57.67 -13.24
CA GLY A 79 21.17 58.05 -12.09
C GLY A 79 19.67 57.86 -12.24
N ASP A 80 19.15 57.54 -13.43
CA ASP A 80 17.71 57.59 -13.66
C ASP A 80 16.97 56.27 -13.32
N TRP A 81 16.00 56.39 -12.41
CA TRP A 81 15.22 55.36 -11.72
C TRP A 81 14.23 54.60 -12.62
N LEU A 82 14.05 55.05 -13.87
CA LEU A 82 13.23 54.36 -14.88
C LEU A 82 13.90 53.08 -15.45
N SER A 83 15.21 52.92 -15.27
CA SER A 83 15.98 51.76 -15.75
C SER A 83 15.74 50.47 -14.95
N THR A 84 15.04 50.52 -13.81
CA THR A 84 14.75 49.35 -12.96
C THR A 84 13.33 48.81 -13.07
N SER A 85 12.46 49.41 -13.90
CA SER A 85 11.11 48.86 -14.06
C SER A 85 11.17 47.50 -14.78
N ARG A 86 10.78 46.42 -14.09
CA ARG A 86 10.74 45.04 -14.61
C ARG A 86 9.93 44.92 -15.92
N VAL A 87 9.06 45.90 -16.20
CA VAL A 87 8.24 45.97 -17.41
C VAL A 87 9.09 46.35 -18.63
N ALA A 88 10.06 47.25 -18.50
CA ALA A 88 10.93 47.66 -19.61
C ALA A 88 11.91 46.55 -20.00
N SER A 89 12.48 45.81 -19.03
CA SER A 89 13.32 44.64 -19.30
C SER A 89 12.51 43.47 -19.86
N PHE A 90 11.27 43.29 -19.43
CA PHE A 90 10.35 42.28 -19.96
C PHE A 90 9.97 42.54 -21.43
N LEU A 91 9.76 43.80 -21.82
CA LEU A 91 9.39 44.19 -23.19
C LEU A 91 10.58 44.21 -24.16
N THR A 92 11.80 44.42 -23.66
CA THR A 92 13.00 44.54 -24.51
C THR A 92 13.65 43.18 -24.83
N THR A 93 13.48 42.16 -23.98
CA THR A 93 14.19 40.86 -24.10
C THR A 93 13.43 39.74 -24.84
N ARG A 94 12.17 39.92 -25.23
CA ARG A 94 11.41 38.88 -25.96
C ARG A 94 11.21 39.19 -27.45
N SER A 95 11.25 38.13 -28.26
CA SER A 95 11.10 38.20 -29.73
C SER A 95 9.72 38.73 -30.13
N ARG A 96 9.67 39.49 -31.23
CA ARG A 96 8.43 40.09 -31.79
C ARG A 96 7.28 39.08 -31.96
N SER A 97 7.60 37.82 -32.20
CA SER A 97 6.65 36.71 -32.31
C SER A 97 5.90 36.37 -31.00
N ARG A 98 6.55 36.51 -29.83
CA ARG A 98 5.90 36.26 -28.52
C ARG A 98 4.98 37.40 -28.12
N LEU A 99 5.35 38.64 -28.45
CA LEU A 99 4.49 39.80 -28.26
C LEU A 99 3.24 39.70 -29.16
N ALA A 100 3.38 39.27 -30.42
CA ALA A 100 2.25 39.04 -31.32
C ALA A 100 1.30 37.93 -30.82
N ALA A 101 1.83 36.85 -30.22
CA ALA A 101 1.01 35.78 -29.65
C ALA A 101 0.22 36.23 -28.40
N VAL A 102 0.85 37.00 -27.50
CA VAL A 102 0.17 37.60 -26.33
C VAL A 102 -0.91 38.58 -26.78
N LEU A 103 -0.64 39.34 -27.85
CA LEU A 103 -1.57 40.30 -28.44
C LEU A 103 -2.79 39.61 -29.07
N ALA A 104 -2.58 38.52 -29.82
CA ALA A 104 -3.67 37.72 -30.37
C ALA A 104 -4.55 37.09 -29.28
N LEU A 105 -3.94 36.67 -28.16
CA LEU A 105 -4.63 36.12 -26.99
C LEU A 105 -5.55 37.16 -26.32
N LEU A 106 -5.06 38.40 -26.16
CA LEU A 106 -5.81 39.51 -25.55
C LEU A 106 -7.03 39.91 -26.40
N ILE A 107 -6.88 39.94 -27.72
CA ILE A 107 -7.97 40.19 -28.67
C ILE A 107 -9.05 39.10 -28.56
N LEU A 108 -8.64 37.82 -28.45
CA LEU A 108 -9.55 36.69 -28.30
C LEU A 108 -10.30 36.71 -26.96
N VAL A 109 -9.65 37.10 -25.86
CA VAL A 109 -10.29 37.24 -24.53
C VAL A 109 -11.33 38.37 -24.53
N VAL A 110 -11.01 39.52 -25.12
CA VAL A 110 -11.94 40.65 -25.22
C VAL A 110 -13.14 40.29 -26.12
N HIS A 111 -12.89 39.62 -27.24
CA HIS A 111 -13.96 39.16 -28.14
C HIS A 111 -14.87 38.10 -27.48
N ALA A 112 -14.31 37.22 -26.66
CA ALA A 112 -15.04 36.21 -25.91
C ALA A 112 -15.89 36.80 -24.77
N GLY A 113 -15.37 37.80 -24.05
CA GLY A 113 -16.11 38.53 -23.01
C GLY A 113 -17.34 39.28 -23.54
N ILE A 114 -17.31 39.70 -24.81
CA ILE A 114 -18.41 40.41 -25.47
C ILE A 114 -19.50 39.45 -26.00
N THR A 115 -19.18 38.16 -26.22
CA THR A 115 -20.06 37.23 -26.97
C THR A 115 -20.80 36.16 -26.13
N GLY A 116 -20.49 36.02 -24.82
CA GLY A 116 -21.43 35.49 -23.81
C GLY A 116 -21.96 34.05 -23.91
N TYR A 117 -21.22 33.05 -24.44
CA TYR A 117 -21.70 31.65 -24.56
C TYR A 117 -20.82 30.59 -23.86
N VAL A 118 -21.45 29.56 -23.27
CA VAL A 118 -20.81 28.45 -22.51
C VAL A 118 -19.80 27.63 -23.34
N SER A 119 -20.05 27.45 -24.64
CA SER A 119 -19.11 26.79 -25.57
C SER A 119 -17.83 27.59 -25.85
N VAL A 120 -17.81 28.89 -25.51
CA VAL A 120 -16.63 29.76 -25.60
C VAL A 120 -15.69 29.53 -24.41
N TRP A 121 -16.20 29.07 -23.25
CA TRP A 121 -15.37 28.77 -22.08
C TRP A 121 -14.46 27.55 -22.29
N THR A 122 -14.93 26.52 -22.99
CA THR A 122 -14.10 25.35 -23.35
C THR A 122 -12.98 25.72 -24.32
N ILE A 123 -13.27 26.63 -25.26
CA ILE A 123 -12.28 27.19 -26.19
C ILE A 123 -11.30 28.11 -25.44
N LEU A 124 -11.77 28.95 -24.52
CA LEU A 124 -10.95 29.80 -23.65
C LEU A 124 -9.99 28.98 -22.77
N VAL A 125 -10.48 27.89 -22.16
CA VAL A 125 -9.65 27.01 -21.32
C VAL A 125 -8.63 26.26 -22.17
N ALA A 126 -9.00 25.74 -23.34
CA ALA A 126 -8.06 25.09 -24.26
C ALA A 126 -6.98 26.06 -24.76
N ILE A 127 -7.36 27.30 -25.09
CA ILE A 127 -6.44 28.36 -25.53
C ILE A 127 -5.55 28.84 -24.37
N ALA A 128 -6.09 28.98 -23.16
CA ALA A 128 -5.33 29.35 -21.97
C ALA A 128 -4.31 28.26 -21.59
N LEU A 129 -4.72 26.99 -21.60
CA LEU A 129 -3.82 25.85 -21.35
C LEU A 129 -2.75 25.72 -22.43
N ALA A 130 -3.09 25.91 -23.70
CA ALA A 130 -2.12 25.97 -24.79
C ALA A 130 -1.14 27.14 -24.58
N ALA A 131 -1.62 28.33 -24.23
CA ALA A 131 -0.78 29.51 -23.97
C ALA A 131 0.14 29.31 -22.77
N ILE A 132 -0.36 28.74 -21.67
CA ILE A 132 0.42 28.40 -20.48
C ILE A 132 1.50 27.36 -20.82
N ALA A 133 1.16 26.31 -21.57
CA ALA A 133 2.13 25.32 -22.04
C ALA A 133 3.20 25.93 -22.96
N THR A 134 2.81 26.87 -23.83
CA THR A 134 3.73 27.60 -24.73
C THR A 134 4.67 28.55 -23.98
N VAL A 135 4.20 29.11 -22.86
CA VAL A 135 4.98 30.04 -22.02
C VAL A 135 5.91 29.31 -21.06
N LEU A 136 5.51 28.14 -20.56
CA LEU A 136 6.23 27.40 -19.53
C LEU A 136 7.14 26.29 -20.05
N SER A 137 6.92 25.77 -21.26
CA SER A 137 7.73 24.69 -21.83
C SER A 137 8.79 25.19 -22.82
N PRO A 138 10.09 24.92 -22.61
CA PRO A 138 11.12 25.16 -23.62
C PRO A 138 11.09 24.14 -24.77
N ASP A 139 10.35 23.04 -24.63
CA ASP A 139 10.26 21.99 -25.65
C ASP A 139 9.16 22.30 -26.68
N LEU A 140 9.59 22.84 -27.82
CA LEU A 140 8.74 23.21 -28.95
C LEU A 140 7.95 22.03 -29.53
N ARG A 141 8.41 20.78 -29.40
CA ARG A 141 7.69 19.61 -29.90
C ARG A 141 6.47 19.30 -29.05
N LEU A 142 6.59 19.44 -27.73
CA LEU A 142 5.48 19.25 -26.80
C LEU A 142 4.44 20.36 -26.96
N VAL A 143 4.88 21.61 -27.13
CA VAL A 143 3.99 22.76 -27.40
C VAL A 143 3.22 22.57 -28.72
N ALA A 144 3.89 22.11 -29.79
CA ALA A 144 3.23 21.84 -31.06
C ALA A 144 2.26 20.64 -30.96
N LEU A 145 2.60 19.60 -30.19
CA LEU A 145 1.73 18.46 -29.97
C LEU A 145 0.48 18.84 -29.16
N LEU A 146 0.65 19.53 -28.04
CA LEU A 146 -0.46 19.95 -27.16
C LEU A 146 -1.33 21.02 -27.84
N GLY A 147 -0.72 22.02 -28.49
CA GLY A 147 -1.43 23.03 -29.25
C GLY A 147 -2.17 22.44 -30.44
N GLY A 148 -1.54 21.52 -31.19
CA GLY A 148 -2.18 20.81 -32.29
C GLY A 148 -3.35 19.95 -31.82
N THR A 149 -3.19 19.24 -30.70
CA THR A 149 -4.26 18.41 -30.11
C THR A 149 -5.43 19.27 -29.64
N ALA A 150 -5.17 20.40 -28.97
CA ALA A 150 -6.19 21.34 -28.52
C ALA A 150 -6.95 21.98 -29.71
N VAL A 151 -6.25 22.33 -30.79
CA VAL A 151 -6.88 22.86 -32.01
C VAL A 151 -7.72 21.80 -32.72
N VAL A 152 -7.25 20.56 -32.80
CA VAL A 152 -8.03 19.44 -33.36
C VAL A 152 -9.27 19.17 -32.51
N PHE A 153 -9.15 19.20 -31.17
CA PHE A 153 -10.28 19.07 -30.26
C PHE A 153 -11.29 20.21 -30.43
N ALA A 154 -10.83 21.46 -30.49
CA ALA A 154 -11.69 22.62 -30.69
C ALA A 154 -12.39 22.56 -32.06
N ALA A 155 -11.67 22.21 -33.13
CA ALA A 155 -12.22 22.06 -34.47
C ALA A 155 -13.23 20.90 -34.55
N ALA A 156 -12.93 19.74 -33.97
CA ALA A 156 -13.84 18.61 -33.92
C ALA A 156 -15.12 18.95 -33.14
N THR A 157 -14.99 19.61 -31.98
CA THR A 157 -16.14 20.00 -31.15
C THR A 157 -17.03 21.02 -31.85
N VAL A 158 -16.43 22.01 -32.53
CA VAL A 158 -17.18 23.02 -33.32
C VAL A 158 -17.83 22.40 -34.55
N PHE A 159 -17.14 21.49 -35.25
CA PHE A 159 -17.66 20.82 -36.45
C PHE A 159 -18.76 19.80 -36.12
N LEU A 160 -18.63 19.06 -35.02
CA LEU A 160 -19.67 18.14 -34.53
C LEU A 160 -20.90 18.91 -34.01
N ALA A 161 -20.70 20.04 -33.32
CA ALA A 161 -21.80 20.90 -32.88
C ALA A 161 -22.58 21.54 -34.05
N SER A 162 -21.91 21.85 -35.17
CA SER A 162 -22.55 22.41 -36.37
C SER A 162 -23.19 21.33 -37.26
N ALA A 163 -22.56 20.16 -37.40
CA ALA A 163 -23.06 19.06 -38.24
C ALA A 163 -24.34 18.41 -37.69
N PHE A 164 -24.55 18.43 -36.37
CA PHE A 164 -25.71 17.83 -35.71
C PHE A 164 -26.73 18.86 -35.21
N SER A 165 -27.00 19.91 -36.00
CA SER A 165 -27.81 21.05 -35.57
C SER A 165 -29.28 20.78 -35.27
N GLY A 166 -29.80 19.59 -35.57
CA GLY A 166 -31.21 19.23 -35.42
C GLY A 166 -31.59 18.33 -34.23
N SER A 167 -30.64 17.75 -33.48
CA SER A 167 -30.95 16.90 -32.32
C SER A 167 -29.93 17.09 -31.19
N THR A 168 -30.44 17.51 -30.03
CA THR A 168 -29.67 17.67 -28.79
C THR A 168 -29.06 16.36 -28.30
N GLU A 169 -29.73 15.23 -28.55
CA GLU A 169 -29.29 13.89 -28.17
C GLU A 169 -28.19 13.37 -29.09
N ALA A 170 -28.29 13.61 -30.40
CA ALA A 170 -27.23 13.28 -31.36
C ALA A 170 -25.96 14.11 -31.12
N ARG A 171 -26.12 15.39 -30.72
CA ARG A 171 -25.00 16.25 -30.29
C ARG A 171 -24.31 15.71 -29.06
N ALA A 172 -25.07 15.32 -28.04
CA ALA A 172 -24.51 14.76 -26.81
C ALA A 172 -23.76 13.45 -27.09
N LEU A 173 -24.38 12.53 -27.84
CA LEU A 173 -23.76 11.25 -28.20
C LEU A 173 -22.49 11.42 -29.05
N ALA A 174 -22.52 12.28 -30.07
CA ALA A 174 -21.37 12.48 -30.94
C ALA A 174 -20.20 13.19 -30.23
N VAL A 175 -20.50 14.12 -29.31
CA VAL A 175 -19.51 14.76 -28.44
C VAL A 175 -18.95 13.77 -27.42
N SER A 176 -19.78 12.89 -26.85
CA SER A 176 -19.35 11.83 -25.94
C SER A 176 -18.48 10.77 -26.65
N VAL A 177 -18.84 10.35 -27.85
CA VAL A 177 -18.05 9.40 -28.65
C VAL A 177 -16.71 10.03 -29.07
N ALA A 178 -16.70 11.28 -29.54
CA ALA A 178 -15.45 11.99 -29.83
C ALA A 178 -14.60 12.20 -28.57
N GLY A 179 -15.22 12.49 -27.43
CA GLY A 179 -14.59 12.65 -26.13
C GLY A 179 -14.01 11.37 -25.54
N VAL A 180 -14.46 10.19 -25.97
CA VAL A 180 -13.90 8.89 -25.56
C VAL A 180 -12.88 8.39 -26.57
N VAL A 181 -13.18 8.47 -27.87
CA VAL A 181 -12.37 7.87 -28.95
C VAL A 181 -11.10 8.68 -29.25
N LEU A 182 -11.16 10.02 -29.26
CA LEU A 182 -9.97 10.84 -29.53
C LEU A 182 -8.91 10.71 -28.43
N PRO A 183 -9.23 10.77 -27.12
CA PRO A 183 -8.23 10.57 -26.09
C PRO A 183 -7.60 9.19 -26.11
N VAL A 184 -8.34 8.13 -26.46
CA VAL A 184 -7.78 6.77 -26.60
C VAL A 184 -6.81 6.69 -27.79
N LEU A 185 -7.18 7.27 -28.95
CA LEU A 185 -6.31 7.29 -30.13
C LEU A 185 -5.05 8.15 -29.92
N VAL A 186 -5.19 9.30 -29.26
CA VAL A 186 -4.08 10.22 -28.94
C VAL A 186 -3.22 9.68 -27.79
N SER A 187 -3.82 8.99 -26.81
CA SER A 187 -3.14 8.33 -25.68
C SER A 187 -2.14 7.28 -26.13
N SER A 188 -2.43 6.48 -27.16
CA SER A 188 -1.47 5.50 -27.68
C SER A 188 -0.16 6.13 -28.19
N LYS A 189 -0.24 7.32 -28.82
CA LYS A 189 0.91 8.06 -29.33
C LYS A 189 1.58 8.92 -28.27
N ILE A 190 0.80 9.46 -27.32
CA ILE A 190 1.31 10.17 -26.15
C ILE A 190 2.03 9.20 -25.21
N GLY A 191 1.50 7.99 -24.99
CA GLY A 191 2.09 6.94 -24.16
C GLY A 191 3.45 6.49 -24.67
N GLN A 192 3.66 6.42 -25.99
CA GLN A 192 4.98 6.17 -26.59
C GLN A 192 5.96 7.35 -26.40
N ALA A 193 5.47 8.58 -26.30
CA ALA A 193 6.28 9.76 -26.01
C ALA A 193 6.56 9.97 -24.50
N ILE A 194 5.67 9.47 -23.62
CA ILE A 194 5.73 9.56 -22.15
C ILE A 194 6.59 8.46 -21.52
N LYS A 195 7.02 7.43 -22.26
CA LYS A 195 8.03 6.44 -21.81
C LYS A 195 9.43 7.04 -21.54
N ARG A 196 9.57 8.36 -21.42
CA ARG A 196 10.79 9.00 -20.91
C ARG A 196 10.67 9.13 -19.39
N PRO A 197 11.66 8.69 -18.62
CA PRO A 197 11.61 8.71 -17.16
C PRO A 197 11.62 10.17 -16.68
N ALA A 198 10.74 10.48 -15.74
CA ALA A 198 10.49 11.77 -15.10
C ALA A 198 9.60 12.77 -15.87
N LEU A 199 8.30 12.73 -15.57
CA LEU A 199 7.41 13.88 -15.75
C LEU A 199 7.83 14.98 -14.77
N THR A 200 8.13 16.17 -15.29
CA THR A 200 8.46 17.35 -14.47
C THR A 200 7.25 17.87 -13.69
N VAL A 201 7.47 18.69 -12.65
CA VAL A 201 6.42 19.39 -11.87
C VAL A 201 5.36 20.06 -12.76
N THR A 202 5.76 20.58 -13.92
CA THR A 202 4.87 21.19 -14.91
C THR A 202 3.81 20.22 -15.45
N HIS A 203 4.13 18.94 -15.59
CA HIS A 203 3.17 17.92 -16.03
C HIS A 203 2.14 17.63 -14.94
N HIS A 204 2.53 17.61 -13.66
CA HIS A 204 1.60 17.44 -12.55
C HIS A 204 0.62 18.61 -12.46
N ILE A 205 1.08 19.85 -12.69
CA ILE A 205 0.21 21.04 -12.71
C ILE A 205 -0.78 20.99 -13.87
N VAL A 206 -0.33 20.62 -15.07
CA VAL A 206 -1.21 20.50 -16.25
C VAL A 206 -2.26 19.42 -16.03
N LEU A 207 -1.86 18.27 -15.47
CA LEU A 207 -2.81 17.20 -15.21
C LEU A 207 -3.80 17.56 -14.09
N ALA A 208 -3.33 18.11 -12.96
CA ALA A 208 -4.20 18.60 -11.89
C ALA A 208 -5.19 19.67 -12.39
N SER A 209 -4.77 20.53 -13.33
CA SER A 209 -5.65 21.52 -13.95
C SER A 209 -6.70 20.87 -14.87
N LEU A 210 -6.29 19.88 -15.66
CA LEU A 210 -7.21 19.08 -16.48
C LEU A 210 -8.22 18.34 -15.59
N THR A 211 -7.74 17.80 -14.47
CA THR A 211 -8.51 17.10 -13.45
C THR A 211 -9.57 18.00 -12.83
N LEU A 212 -9.18 19.16 -12.32
CA LEU A 212 -10.11 20.16 -11.78
C LEU A 212 -11.14 20.59 -12.83
N THR A 213 -10.74 20.70 -14.10
CA THR A 213 -11.63 21.06 -15.19
C THR A 213 -12.64 19.94 -15.49
N LEU A 214 -12.21 18.68 -15.51
CA LEU A 214 -13.09 17.52 -15.73
C LEU A 214 -14.03 17.28 -14.54
N SER A 215 -13.57 17.48 -13.31
CA SER A 215 -14.41 17.42 -12.11
C SER A 215 -15.45 18.53 -12.08
N PHE A 216 -15.05 19.76 -12.44
CA PHE A 216 -15.99 20.89 -12.55
C PHE A 216 -17.07 20.66 -13.62
N LEU A 217 -16.76 19.88 -14.67
CA LEU A 217 -17.71 19.49 -15.70
C LEU A 217 -18.59 18.28 -15.32
N GLY A 218 -18.46 17.74 -14.10
CA GLY A 218 -19.23 16.59 -13.61
C GLY A 218 -18.80 15.26 -14.27
N TRP A 219 -17.61 15.20 -14.87
CA TRP A 219 -17.13 14.07 -15.66
C TRP A 219 -16.16 13.16 -14.90
N THR A 220 -16.00 13.35 -13.60
CA THR A 220 -15.14 12.52 -12.76
C THR A 220 -15.98 11.82 -11.72
N ARG A 221 -15.72 10.52 -11.48
CA ARG A 221 -16.26 9.82 -10.30
C ARG A 221 -15.81 10.56 -9.03
N GLU A 222 -16.66 10.59 -8.01
CA GLU A 222 -16.36 11.23 -6.72
C GLU A 222 -15.00 10.77 -6.14
N ASP A 223 -14.63 9.51 -6.39
CA ASP A 223 -13.39 8.89 -5.89
C ASP A 223 -12.11 9.30 -6.67
N TRP A 224 -12.25 9.97 -7.82
CA TRP A 224 -11.13 10.19 -8.71
C TRP A 224 -10.15 11.26 -8.22
N LEU A 225 -10.66 12.41 -7.77
CA LEU A 225 -9.82 13.50 -7.28
C LEU A 225 -9.05 13.09 -6.00
N PRO A 226 -9.69 12.45 -4.99
CA PRO A 226 -8.96 11.85 -3.87
C PRO A 226 -7.89 10.86 -4.31
N GLY A 227 -8.23 9.93 -5.22
CA GLY A 227 -7.29 8.93 -5.75
C GLY A 227 -6.08 9.55 -6.44
N VAL A 228 -6.24 10.59 -7.26
CA VAL A 228 -5.11 11.28 -7.90
C VAL A 228 -4.27 12.06 -6.88
N MET A 229 -4.92 12.76 -5.94
CA MET A 229 -4.24 13.55 -4.92
C MET A 229 -3.39 12.69 -3.97
N GLN A 230 -3.86 11.47 -3.70
CA GLN A 230 -3.22 10.52 -2.78
C GLN A 230 -2.35 9.48 -3.50
N ARG A 231 -2.25 9.55 -4.84
CA ARG A 231 -1.54 8.57 -5.68
C ARG A 231 -2.08 7.14 -5.52
N CYS A 232 -3.39 7.01 -5.37
CA CYS A 232 -4.12 5.74 -5.33
C CYS A 232 -4.84 5.44 -6.65
N TYR A 233 -4.43 6.06 -7.76
CA TYR A 233 -5.11 5.92 -9.04
C TYR A 233 -4.26 5.14 -10.04
N THR A 234 -4.68 3.92 -10.36
CA THR A 234 -4.09 3.11 -11.42
C THR A 234 -4.72 3.45 -12.76
N LEU A 235 -3.91 3.83 -13.75
CA LEU A 235 -4.41 4.05 -15.12
C LEU A 235 -4.84 2.71 -15.73
N PRO A 236 -5.92 2.67 -16.55
CA PRO A 236 -6.36 1.43 -17.22
C PRO A 236 -5.32 0.76 -18.14
N THR A 237 -4.20 1.44 -18.41
CA THR A 237 -3.11 0.98 -19.27
C THR A 237 -1.89 0.48 -18.48
N SER A 238 -1.94 0.44 -17.14
CA SER A 238 -0.90 -0.26 -16.38
C SER A 238 -0.98 -1.74 -16.73
N ASN A 239 0.10 -2.28 -17.30
CA ASN A 239 0.21 -3.72 -17.49
C ASN A 239 0.34 -4.37 -16.10
N GLY A 240 -0.44 -5.42 -15.81
CA GLY A 240 -0.40 -6.16 -14.55
C GLY A 240 -1.68 -6.08 -13.72
N ILE A 241 -1.69 -6.76 -12.57
CA ILE A 241 -2.85 -6.93 -11.67
C ILE A 241 -3.05 -5.70 -10.76
N THR A 242 -2.12 -4.75 -10.80
CA THR A 242 -2.09 -3.57 -9.91
C THR A 242 -3.38 -2.76 -10.00
N PHE A 243 -4.05 -2.59 -8.86
CA PHE A 243 -5.32 -1.88 -8.75
C PHE A 243 -5.43 -1.23 -7.39
N LEU A 244 -5.55 0.11 -7.37
CA LEU A 244 -5.59 0.88 -6.13
C LEU A 244 -6.91 1.66 -6.03
N ARG A 245 -7.35 1.87 -4.80
CA ARG A 245 -8.45 2.77 -4.44
C ARG A 245 -8.03 3.67 -3.28
N ALA A 246 -8.59 4.87 -3.25
CA ALA A 246 -8.51 5.74 -2.09
C ALA A 246 -9.66 5.44 -1.14
N SER A 247 -9.38 5.32 0.15
CA SER A 247 -10.40 5.33 1.19
C SER A 247 -10.98 6.74 1.32
N ALA A 248 -12.31 6.82 1.32
CA ALA A 248 -13.03 8.08 1.43
C ALA A 248 -12.86 8.75 2.80
N GLU A 249 -12.63 7.97 3.86
CA GLU A 249 -12.61 8.44 5.25
C GLU A 249 -11.26 9.03 5.66
N ASP A 250 -10.17 8.46 5.14
CA ASP A 250 -8.81 8.71 5.62
C ASP A 250 -7.81 9.00 4.50
N GLY A 251 -8.23 8.85 3.25
CA GLY A 251 -7.40 9.16 2.10
C GLY A 251 -6.22 8.22 1.86
N ARG A 252 -6.31 6.97 2.35
CA ARG A 252 -5.26 5.96 2.20
C ARG A 252 -5.49 5.12 0.95
N CYS A 253 -4.40 4.65 0.37
CA CYS A 253 -4.48 3.67 -0.72
C CYS A 253 -4.69 2.27 -0.15
N TYR A 254 -5.63 1.53 -0.72
CA TYR A 254 -5.81 0.09 -0.50
C TYR A 254 -5.97 -0.60 -1.86
N GLY A 255 -5.73 -1.91 -1.91
CA GLY A 255 -5.86 -2.69 -3.14
C GLY A 255 -4.67 -3.60 -3.40
N LEU A 256 -4.31 -3.79 -4.66
CA LEU A 256 -3.28 -4.73 -5.14
C LEU A 256 -2.10 -4.00 -5.78
N LEU A 257 -0.89 -4.42 -5.44
CA LEU A 257 0.35 -4.07 -6.14
C LEU A 257 1.02 -5.33 -6.67
N ASP A 258 1.39 -5.30 -7.94
CA ASP A 258 2.04 -6.39 -8.68
C ASP A 258 3.36 -5.91 -9.34
N THR A 259 3.55 -4.60 -9.50
CA THR A 259 4.76 -4.06 -10.12
C THR A 259 5.39 -2.92 -9.32
N ALA A 260 6.73 -2.84 -9.37
CA ALA A 260 7.50 -1.76 -8.77
C ALA A 260 7.35 -0.42 -9.53
N ASP A 261 6.82 -0.44 -10.76
CA ASP A 261 6.51 0.76 -11.55
C ASP A 261 5.04 0.77 -12.00
N PRO A 262 4.10 1.05 -11.09
CA PRO A 262 2.67 1.05 -11.41
C PRO A 262 2.24 2.32 -12.16
N GLY A 263 3.19 3.18 -12.51
CA GLY A 263 2.96 4.45 -13.19
C GLY A 263 2.82 5.65 -12.24
N VAL A 264 2.44 6.78 -12.83
CA VAL A 264 2.65 8.12 -12.24
C VAL A 264 1.63 8.47 -11.14
N PHE A 265 0.45 7.85 -11.18
CA PHE A 265 -0.66 8.17 -10.27
C PHE A 265 -0.93 7.06 -9.26
N ALA A 266 -0.11 6.01 -9.27
CA ALA A 266 -0.18 4.89 -8.35
C ALA A 266 1.07 4.91 -7.46
N THR A 267 0.88 4.64 -6.17
CA THR A 267 2.01 4.43 -5.27
C THR A 267 2.73 3.14 -5.66
N ALA A 268 4.06 3.15 -5.60
CA ALA A 268 4.90 1.98 -5.86
C ALA A 268 5.01 1.02 -4.67
N ALA A 269 4.42 1.38 -3.53
CA ALA A 269 4.39 0.62 -2.29
C ALA A 269 3.29 1.16 -1.35
N PHE A 270 2.76 0.32 -0.47
CA PHE A 270 1.87 0.72 0.62
C PHE A 270 2.65 1.17 1.86
N GLY A 271 1.99 1.92 2.76
CA GLY A 271 2.61 2.45 3.97
C GLY A 271 3.59 3.61 3.72
N GLY A 272 4.08 4.20 4.81
CA GLY A 272 5.04 5.31 4.79
C GLY A 272 6.45 4.96 5.29
N ASP A 273 6.62 3.78 5.88
CA ASP A 273 7.89 3.35 6.47
C ASP A 273 8.93 2.99 5.40
N PRO A 274 10.13 3.59 5.39
CA PRO A 274 11.13 3.37 4.35
C PRO A 274 11.58 1.92 4.20
N VAL A 275 11.69 1.17 5.30
CA VAL A 275 12.10 -0.24 5.29
C VAL A 275 11.02 -1.09 4.62
N THR A 276 9.76 -0.87 4.99
CA THR A 276 8.59 -1.55 4.40
C THR A 276 8.45 -1.21 2.91
N VAL A 277 8.65 0.05 2.53
CA VAL A 277 8.57 0.50 1.13
C VAL A 277 9.65 -0.15 0.27
N GLU A 278 10.88 -0.20 0.77
CA GLU A 278 11.99 -0.81 0.05
C GLU A 278 11.82 -2.32 -0.11
N LEU A 279 11.37 -3.01 0.94
CA LEU A 279 11.06 -4.44 0.90
C LEU A 279 9.99 -4.77 -0.16
N GLN A 280 8.89 -4.00 -0.19
CA GLN A 280 7.86 -4.16 -1.23
C GLN A 280 8.42 -3.96 -2.63
N ARG A 281 9.23 -2.91 -2.84
CA ARG A 281 9.85 -2.66 -4.15
C ARG A 281 10.72 -3.82 -4.60
N GLN A 282 11.50 -4.42 -3.71
CA GLN A 282 12.34 -5.57 -4.04
C GLN A 282 11.52 -6.79 -4.43
N ILE A 283 10.42 -7.08 -3.71
CA ILE A 283 9.49 -8.16 -4.05
C ILE A 283 8.88 -7.93 -5.44
N LEU A 284 8.32 -6.73 -5.66
CA LEU A 284 7.65 -6.39 -6.91
C LEU A 284 8.61 -6.26 -8.10
N ALA A 285 9.89 -5.95 -7.86
CA ALA A 285 10.92 -5.94 -8.90
C ALA A 285 11.38 -7.35 -9.32
N LYS A 286 11.15 -8.36 -8.46
CA LYS A 286 11.41 -9.77 -8.77
C LYS A 286 10.26 -10.45 -9.50
N ASN A 287 9.06 -9.86 -9.48
CA ASN A 287 7.95 -10.36 -10.29
C ASN A 287 8.33 -10.34 -11.76
N ARG A 288 8.24 -11.52 -12.38
CA ARG A 288 8.38 -11.71 -13.83
C ARG A 288 6.98 -11.71 -14.45
N PRO A 289 6.87 -11.52 -15.78
CA PRO A 289 5.61 -11.77 -16.48
C PRO A 289 5.11 -13.17 -16.14
N GLN A 290 3.89 -13.25 -15.63
CA GLN A 290 3.30 -14.48 -15.11
C GLN A 290 3.16 -15.53 -16.22
N ARG A 291 3.52 -16.77 -15.89
CA ARG A 291 3.33 -17.98 -16.70
C ARG A 291 2.30 -18.91 -16.03
N ASP A 292 1.75 -19.84 -16.81
CA ASP A 292 0.76 -20.80 -16.31
C ASP A 292 1.32 -21.74 -15.23
N ASP A 293 2.63 -21.98 -15.23
CA ASP A 293 3.32 -22.80 -14.24
C ASP A 293 3.73 -22.03 -12.98
N ASP A 294 3.70 -20.69 -12.97
CA ASP A 294 4.07 -19.87 -11.81
C ASP A 294 3.04 -19.98 -10.69
N LEU A 295 3.53 -20.03 -9.43
CA LEU A 295 2.67 -19.89 -8.26
C LEU A 295 2.46 -18.41 -7.98
N THR A 296 1.21 -17.94 -8.04
CA THR A 296 0.83 -16.59 -7.61
C THR A 296 0.36 -16.59 -6.17
N VAL A 297 1.13 -15.95 -5.30
CA VAL A 297 0.75 -15.67 -3.91
C VAL A 297 0.25 -14.25 -3.80
N VAL A 298 -1.02 -14.09 -3.45
CA VAL A 298 -1.56 -12.80 -3.02
C VAL A 298 -1.39 -12.69 -1.51
N TRP A 299 -0.47 -11.85 -1.06
CA TRP A 299 -0.29 -11.58 0.36
C TRP A 299 -1.32 -10.56 0.84
N LEU A 300 -2.22 -10.94 1.74
CA LEU A 300 -3.27 -10.07 2.29
C LEU A 300 -2.91 -9.61 3.71
N GLY A 301 -2.64 -8.33 3.88
CA GLY A 301 -2.25 -7.76 5.18
C GLY A 301 -2.58 -6.28 5.37
N SER A 302 -1.90 -5.65 6.34
CA SER A 302 -2.07 -4.25 6.73
C SER A 302 -0.71 -3.55 6.82
N LEU A 303 -0.37 -2.74 5.82
CA LEU A 303 0.90 -1.97 5.76
C LEU A 303 0.69 -0.47 5.96
N SER A 304 -0.57 -0.03 5.98
CA SER A 304 -0.97 1.37 6.13
C SER A 304 -1.55 1.64 7.53
N CYS A 305 -1.27 2.82 8.11
CA CYS A 305 -1.84 3.30 9.37
C CYS A 305 -2.17 4.78 9.28
N ASP A 306 -2.83 5.33 10.29
CA ASP A 306 -2.93 6.77 10.46
C ASP A 306 -1.54 7.35 10.75
N PRO A 307 -1.01 8.23 9.87
CA PRO A 307 0.33 8.77 10.05
C PRO A 307 0.37 9.78 11.18
N LEU A 308 1.50 9.84 11.89
CA LEU A 308 1.78 10.90 12.84
C LEU A 308 1.85 12.25 12.09
N PRO A 309 1.13 13.31 12.52
CA PRO A 309 1.10 14.58 11.78
C PRO A 309 2.48 15.20 11.51
N THR A 310 3.42 15.00 12.44
CA THR A 310 4.80 15.50 12.37
C THR A 310 5.74 14.59 11.59
N ASP A 311 5.38 13.33 11.39
CA ASP A 311 6.21 12.33 10.71
C ASP A 311 5.33 11.29 10.01
N LYS A 312 5.15 11.48 8.70
CA LYS A 312 4.29 10.61 7.87
C LYS A 312 4.83 9.20 7.70
N THR A 313 6.05 8.92 8.13
CA THR A 313 6.65 7.58 8.09
C THR A 313 6.29 6.72 9.30
N ARG A 314 5.68 7.32 10.33
CA ARG A 314 5.31 6.67 11.59
C ARG A 314 3.81 6.70 11.79
N CYS A 315 3.29 5.69 12.48
CA CYS A 315 1.89 5.65 12.88
C CYS A 315 1.64 6.54 14.10
N ALA A 316 0.52 7.24 14.11
CA ALA A 316 0.12 8.14 15.20
C ALA A 316 -0.10 7.40 16.52
N ASP A 317 -0.48 6.13 16.46
CA ASP A 317 -0.70 5.24 17.60
C ASP A 317 0.52 4.35 17.93
N GLY A 318 1.69 4.64 17.36
CA GLY A 318 2.94 3.94 17.65
C GLY A 318 3.06 2.55 17.03
N ARG A 319 2.10 2.12 16.18
CA ARG A 319 2.25 0.87 15.41
C ARG A 319 3.46 0.96 14.48
N ASP A 320 4.15 -0.16 14.33
CA ASP A 320 5.31 -0.28 13.46
C ASP A 320 5.28 -1.57 12.61
N TYR A 321 4.15 -2.27 12.46
CA TYR A 321 3.97 -3.46 11.59
C TYR A 321 5.18 -4.42 11.38
N PRO A 322 5.94 -4.80 12.45
CA PRO A 322 7.11 -5.67 12.28
C PRO A 322 6.71 -7.06 11.79
N SER A 323 5.54 -7.54 12.23
CA SER A 323 4.93 -8.80 11.81
C SER A 323 4.73 -8.87 10.30
N GLU A 324 4.12 -7.85 9.70
CA GLU A 324 3.84 -7.81 8.27
C GLU A 324 5.13 -7.72 7.46
N ARG A 325 6.13 -6.97 7.94
CA ARG A 325 7.46 -6.95 7.32
C ARG A 325 8.12 -8.33 7.34
N ASP A 326 8.03 -9.08 8.43
CA ASP A 326 8.60 -10.44 8.49
C ASP A 326 7.90 -11.41 7.52
N GLN A 327 6.59 -11.28 7.31
CA GLN A 327 5.88 -12.02 6.26
C GLN A 327 6.37 -11.63 4.86
N LEU A 328 6.52 -10.33 4.58
CA LEU A 328 7.06 -9.85 3.31
C LEU A 328 8.52 -10.31 3.08
N ARG A 329 9.35 -10.35 4.12
CA ARG A 329 10.72 -10.90 4.06
C ARG A 329 10.69 -12.38 3.70
N ALA A 330 9.77 -13.16 4.29
CA ALA A 330 9.59 -14.56 3.93
C ALA A 330 9.26 -14.73 2.43
N LEU A 331 8.36 -13.89 1.89
CA LEU A 331 8.02 -13.88 0.47
C LEU A 331 9.22 -13.56 -0.41
N LEU A 332 10.01 -12.54 -0.06
CA LEU A 332 11.24 -12.18 -0.78
C LEU A 332 12.24 -13.35 -0.81
N LEU A 333 12.49 -13.98 0.34
CA LEU A 333 13.39 -15.13 0.45
C LEU A 333 12.86 -16.34 -0.33
N MET A 334 11.54 -16.54 -0.38
CA MET A 334 10.93 -17.60 -1.17
C MET A 334 10.98 -17.33 -2.66
N GLN A 335 10.89 -16.07 -3.12
CA GLN A 335 11.11 -15.74 -4.54
C GLN A 335 12.52 -16.08 -4.99
N GLU A 336 13.49 -16.02 -4.08
CA GLU A 336 14.88 -16.40 -4.35
C GLU A 336 15.06 -17.91 -4.33
N GLN A 337 14.46 -18.60 -3.37
CA GLN A 337 14.51 -20.06 -3.30
C GLN A 337 13.83 -20.74 -4.49
N MET A 338 12.69 -20.19 -4.92
CA MET A 338 11.89 -20.70 -6.05
C MET A 338 12.28 -20.04 -7.37
N ALA A 339 13.38 -19.28 -7.41
CA ALA A 339 13.87 -18.73 -8.66
C ALA A 339 14.29 -19.88 -9.59
N PRO A 340 13.79 -19.91 -10.84
CA PRO A 340 14.15 -20.96 -11.77
C PRO A 340 15.65 -20.84 -12.10
N LYS A 341 16.36 -21.97 -12.12
CA LYS A 341 17.80 -22.02 -12.41
C LYS A 341 18.10 -21.73 -13.89
N ASP A 342 17.19 -22.15 -14.76
CA ASP A 342 17.18 -21.88 -16.19
C ASP A 342 15.82 -21.33 -16.63
N GLU A 343 15.76 -20.55 -17.71
CA GLU A 343 14.51 -19.94 -18.22
C GLU A 343 13.40 -20.96 -18.59
N ASN A 344 13.78 -22.24 -18.72
CA ASN A 344 12.91 -23.36 -19.08
C ASN A 344 12.57 -24.30 -17.90
N GLU A 345 13.07 -24.06 -16.70
CA GLU A 345 12.90 -24.96 -15.56
C GLU A 345 11.94 -24.40 -14.49
N GLY A 346 10.77 -25.03 -14.34
CA GLY A 346 9.87 -24.84 -13.19
C GLY A 346 9.11 -23.49 -13.14
N GLY A 347 8.04 -23.47 -12.35
CA GLY A 347 7.29 -22.25 -12.05
C GLY A 347 8.01 -21.39 -11.01
N ALA A 348 8.02 -20.08 -11.22
CA ALA A 348 8.54 -19.12 -10.25
C ALA A 348 7.45 -18.72 -9.23
N LEU A 349 7.88 -18.10 -8.13
CA LEU A 349 6.97 -17.42 -7.21
C LEU A 349 6.70 -15.99 -7.69
N HIS A 350 5.44 -15.71 -8.02
CA HIS A 350 4.92 -14.39 -8.33
C HIS A 350 4.14 -13.85 -7.12
N VAL A 351 4.46 -12.65 -6.66
CA VAL A 351 3.87 -12.10 -5.41
C VAL A 351 3.06 -10.85 -5.67
N VAL A 352 1.79 -10.88 -5.34
CA VAL A 352 0.92 -9.69 -5.33
C VAL A 352 0.74 -9.23 -3.90
N ILE A 353 1.05 -7.96 -3.63
CA ILE A 353 0.91 -7.35 -2.31
C ILE A 353 -0.48 -6.72 -2.22
N ALA A 354 -1.31 -7.22 -1.33
CA ALA A 354 -2.68 -6.76 -1.11
C ALA A 354 -2.80 -6.07 0.25
N ASP A 355 -2.86 -4.73 0.26
CA ASP A 355 -3.03 -3.94 1.49
C ASP A 355 -4.50 -3.64 1.74
N ALA A 356 -5.01 -4.13 2.87
CA ALA A 356 -6.34 -3.86 3.40
C ALA A 356 -6.35 -2.69 4.40
N THR A 357 -5.20 -2.02 4.57
CA THR A 357 -4.95 -0.91 5.52
C THR A 357 -5.13 -1.30 6.98
N GLN A 358 -5.01 -0.31 7.86
CA GLN A 358 -5.09 -0.45 9.31
C GLN A 358 -6.26 -1.31 9.75
N ASP A 359 -5.96 -2.29 10.61
CA ASP A 359 -6.94 -3.23 11.16
C ASP A 359 -7.70 -4.00 10.07
N VAL A 360 -7.10 -4.14 8.88
CA VAL A 360 -7.63 -4.82 7.69
C VAL A 360 -9.07 -4.40 7.32
N ARG A 361 -9.42 -3.14 7.60
CA ARG A 361 -10.78 -2.60 7.42
C ARG A 361 -11.33 -2.77 5.99
N HIS A 362 -10.46 -2.78 4.98
CA HIS A 362 -10.84 -2.95 3.57
C HIS A 362 -10.67 -4.39 3.06
N ALA A 363 -10.49 -5.40 3.93
CA ALA A 363 -10.21 -6.77 3.50
C ALA A 363 -11.27 -7.35 2.55
N ASP A 364 -12.57 -7.12 2.83
CA ASP A 364 -13.67 -7.60 1.97
C ASP A 364 -13.66 -6.92 0.58
N GLU A 365 -13.31 -5.64 0.54
CA GLU A 365 -13.18 -4.89 -0.72
C GLU A 365 -11.97 -5.35 -1.53
N VAL A 366 -10.84 -5.60 -0.86
CA VAL A 366 -9.63 -6.15 -1.47
C VAL A 366 -9.90 -7.56 -1.99
N ALA A 367 -10.57 -8.42 -1.23
CA ALA A 367 -11.00 -9.75 -1.68
C ALA A 367 -11.89 -9.66 -2.92
N LYS A 368 -12.79 -8.69 -2.99
CA LYS A 368 -13.60 -8.44 -4.20
C LYS A 368 -12.71 -8.08 -5.41
N ILE A 369 -11.70 -7.23 -5.23
CA ILE A 369 -10.76 -6.90 -6.30
C ILE A 369 -9.97 -8.15 -6.74
N ILE A 370 -9.51 -8.99 -5.80
CA ILE A 370 -8.83 -10.26 -6.10
C ILE A 370 -9.71 -11.16 -6.98
N VAL A 371 -10.98 -11.33 -6.61
CA VAL A 371 -11.95 -12.13 -7.39
C VAL A 371 -12.22 -11.52 -8.77
N GLU A 372 -12.38 -10.20 -8.86
CA GLU A 372 -12.57 -9.51 -10.15
C GLU A 372 -11.36 -9.67 -11.10
N ARG A 373 -10.17 -9.92 -10.53
CA ARG A 373 -8.89 -10.08 -11.24
C ARG A 373 -8.38 -11.51 -11.28
N GLU A 374 -9.22 -12.48 -10.92
CA GLU A 374 -8.85 -13.89 -10.77
C GLU A 374 -8.09 -14.47 -11.97
N ARG A 375 -8.50 -14.13 -13.20
CA ARG A 375 -7.86 -14.62 -14.43
C ARG A 375 -6.44 -14.09 -14.61
N GLU A 376 -6.17 -12.89 -14.11
CA GLU A 376 -4.87 -12.23 -14.19
C GLU A 376 -3.92 -12.77 -13.11
N LEU A 377 -4.42 -13.50 -12.11
CA LEU A 377 -3.62 -14.18 -11.08
C LEU A 377 -3.13 -15.57 -11.51
N GLY A 378 -3.43 -15.98 -12.74
CA GLY A 378 -3.01 -17.28 -13.27
C GLY A 378 -3.78 -18.46 -12.66
N PRO A 379 -3.57 -19.67 -13.21
CA PRO A 379 -4.27 -20.87 -12.76
C PRO A 379 -3.78 -21.34 -11.38
N ARG A 380 -2.49 -21.17 -11.07
CA ARG A 380 -1.94 -21.52 -9.75
C ARG A 380 -1.92 -20.31 -8.82
N ARG A 381 -3.00 -20.10 -8.06
CA ARG A 381 -3.17 -18.93 -7.20
C ARG A 381 -3.61 -19.30 -5.79
N VAL A 382 -3.13 -18.55 -4.81
CA VAL A 382 -3.51 -18.67 -3.39
C VAL A 382 -3.47 -17.30 -2.72
N VAL A 383 -4.30 -17.11 -1.70
CA VAL A 383 -4.18 -15.96 -0.79
C VAL A 383 -3.52 -16.42 0.50
N ILE A 384 -2.50 -15.70 0.96
CA ILE A 384 -1.80 -15.96 2.23
C ILE A 384 -1.90 -14.73 3.12
N GLY A 385 -2.27 -14.90 4.38
CA GLY A 385 -2.23 -13.82 5.38
C GLY A 385 -3.49 -13.73 6.24
N GLY A 386 -4.06 -12.52 6.34
CA GLY A 386 -5.27 -12.25 7.12
C GLY A 386 -5.03 -12.14 8.62
N GLY A 387 -3.89 -11.60 9.05
CA GLY A 387 -3.43 -11.63 10.46
C GLY A 387 -4.38 -11.09 11.53
N ASP A 388 -5.42 -10.33 11.17
CA ASP A 388 -6.42 -9.83 12.11
C ASP A 388 -7.77 -10.50 11.84
N SER A 389 -8.23 -11.30 12.80
CA SER A 389 -9.54 -11.96 12.78
C SER A 389 -10.68 -11.02 13.17
N ARG A 390 -11.09 -10.16 12.24
CA ARG A 390 -12.28 -9.29 12.36
C ARG A 390 -13.39 -9.79 11.43
N ASP A 391 -14.62 -9.34 11.65
CA ASP A 391 -15.76 -9.65 10.76
C ASP A 391 -15.47 -9.36 9.28
N VAL A 392 -14.76 -8.26 9.00
CA VAL A 392 -14.33 -7.87 7.64
C VAL A 392 -13.41 -8.92 7.01
N THR A 393 -12.49 -9.50 7.78
CA THR A 393 -11.57 -10.54 7.33
C THR A 393 -12.31 -11.84 7.08
N GLN A 394 -13.26 -12.21 7.94
CA GLN A 394 -14.08 -13.41 7.72
C GLN A 394 -14.92 -13.31 6.45
N ARG A 395 -15.47 -12.12 6.15
CA ARG A 395 -16.17 -11.88 4.87
C ARG A 395 -15.24 -11.97 3.68
N ALA A 396 -14.03 -11.40 3.80
CA ALA A 396 -12.99 -11.50 2.78
C ALA A 396 -12.62 -12.96 2.48
N ILE A 397 -12.34 -13.76 3.52
CA ILE A 397 -12.04 -15.19 3.39
C ILE A 397 -13.19 -15.92 2.71
N ASN A 398 -14.42 -15.76 3.22
CA ASN A 398 -15.59 -16.41 2.61
C ASN A 398 -15.77 -16.04 1.13
N ARG A 399 -15.54 -14.78 0.77
CA ARG A 399 -15.62 -14.32 -0.63
C ARG A 399 -14.59 -14.99 -1.52
N LEU A 400 -13.36 -15.14 -1.04
CA LEU A 400 -12.28 -15.82 -1.78
C LEU A 400 -12.61 -17.30 -1.97
N LEU A 401 -13.08 -17.96 -0.90
CA LEU A 401 -13.47 -19.36 -0.96
C LEU A 401 -14.70 -19.58 -1.85
N ASP A 402 -15.69 -18.67 -1.84
CA ASP A 402 -16.84 -18.70 -2.75
C ASP A 402 -16.43 -18.57 -4.22
N ALA A 403 -15.30 -17.92 -4.49
CA ALA A 403 -14.71 -17.78 -5.82
C ALA A 403 -13.76 -18.94 -6.19
N GLY A 404 -13.58 -19.95 -5.32
CA GLY A 404 -12.67 -21.05 -5.58
C GLY A 404 -11.18 -20.70 -5.40
N ILE A 405 -10.87 -19.61 -4.69
CA ILE A 405 -9.50 -19.19 -4.39
C ILE A 405 -9.12 -19.70 -2.99
N PRO A 406 -8.10 -20.59 -2.86
CA PRO A 406 -7.67 -21.10 -1.57
C PRO A 406 -7.08 -19.98 -0.69
N PHE A 407 -7.23 -20.13 0.62
CA PHE A 407 -6.72 -19.20 1.63
C PHE A 407 -5.89 -19.96 2.66
N ILE A 408 -4.61 -19.59 2.81
CA ILE A 408 -3.74 -20.14 3.85
C ILE A 408 -3.53 -19.08 4.93
N ALA A 409 -3.95 -19.41 6.15
CA ALA A 409 -3.81 -18.57 7.32
C ALA A 409 -2.60 -19.04 8.15
N PRO A 410 -1.42 -18.40 8.02
CA PRO A 410 -0.23 -18.85 8.73
C PRO A 410 -0.35 -18.67 10.24
N ASN A 411 -0.97 -17.57 10.68
CA ASN A 411 -0.94 -17.10 12.07
C ASN A 411 -2.32 -16.72 12.64
N LEU A 412 -3.41 -17.02 11.90
CA LEU A 412 -4.75 -16.69 12.35
C LEU A 412 -5.25 -17.77 13.32
N LEU A 413 -5.70 -17.38 14.51
CA LEU A 413 -6.14 -18.33 15.56
C LEU A 413 -7.65 -18.40 15.74
N ALA A 414 -8.41 -17.50 15.11
CA ALA A 414 -9.86 -17.49 15.29
C ALA A 414 -10.49 -18.76 14.70
N ASP A 415 -11.32 -19.36 15.52
CA ASP A 415 -12.00 -20.64 15.34
C ASP A 415 -13.52 -20.51 15.25
N LEU A 416 -14.05 -19.32 15.53
CA LEU A 416 -15.44 -18.98 15.26
C LEU A 416 -15.54 -18.29 13.90
N GLY A 417 -16.41 -18.83 13.05
CA GLY A 417 -17.01 -18.04 11.99
C GLY A 417 -18.45 -17.66 12.33
N ALA A 418 -19.02 -16.76 11.53
CA ALA A 418 -20.41 -16.34 11.67
C ALA A 418 -21.38 -17.55 11.80
N PRO A 419 -22.41 -17.47 12.66
CA PRO A 419 -23.39 -18.55 12.83
C PRO A 419 -23.95 -19.03 11.48
N GLY A 420 -23.83 -20.34 11.21
CA GLY A 420 -24.40 -21.00 10.04
C GLY A 420 -23.46 -21.22 8.85
N LYS A 421 -22.28 -20.60 8.80
CA LYS A 421 -21.22 -20.87 7.80
C LYS A 421 -19.81 -20.50 8.32
N PRO A 422 -19.23 -21.26 9.26
CA PRO A 422 -17.89 -20.93 9.75
C PRO A 422 -16.87 -21.18 8.63
N PHE A 423 -16.08 -20.16 8.27
CA PHE A 423 -15.08 -20.27 7.20
C PHE A 423 -13.98 -21.29 7.54
N VAL A 424 -13.76 -21.56 8.83
CA VAL A 424 -12.75 -22.49 9.35
C VAL A 424 -12.98 -23.95 8.94
N ASP A 425 -14.22 -24.32 8.63
CA ASP A 425 -14.59 -25.67 8.19
C ASP A 425 -14.73 -25.80 6.67
N ARG A 426 -14.49 -24.72 5.93
CA ARG A 426 -14.66 -24.71 4.48
C ARG A 426 -13.43 -25.25 3.79
N ASP A 427 -13.66 -26.08 2.78
CA ASP A 427 -12.62 -26.54 1.89
C ASP A 427 -11.91 -25.34 1.27
N GLY A 428 -10.57 -25.41 1.21
CA GLY A 428 -9.71 -24.33 0.74
C GLY A 428 -9.25 -23.35 1.81
N TYR A 429 -9.79 -23.39 3.03
CA TYR A 429 -9.24 -22.65 4.17
C TYR A 429 -8.27 -23.53 4.97
N LEU A 430 -7.00 -23.14 4.98
CA LEU A 430 -5.93 -23.92 5.60
C LEU A 430 -5.26 -23.10 6.70
N GLN A 431 -5.55 -23.46 7.95
CA GLN A 431 -5.01 -22.80 9.13
C GLN A 431 -3.82 -23.58 9.69
N LEU A 432 -2.62 -22.99 9.64
CA LEU A 432 -1.40 -23.67 10.10
C LEU A 432 -1.31 -23.72 11.62
N ALA A 433 -1.73 -22.63 12.28
CA ALA A 433 -1.74 -22.49 13.73
C ALA A 433 -2.98 -23.13 14.37
N PRO A 434 -2.89 -23.65 15.61
CA PRO A 434 -4.05 -24.20 16.33
C PRO A 434 -5.13 -23.15 16.59
N PRO A 435 -6.37 -23.56 16.87
CA PRO A 435 -7.45 -22.65 17.29
C PRO A 435 -7.27 -22.16 18.72
N ASN A 436 -7.92 -21.04 19.07
CA ASN A 436 -7.92 -20.43 20.41
C ASN A 436 -8.19 -21.44 21.55
N LEU A 437 -9.08 -22.40 21.32
CA LEU A 437 -9.38 -23.45 22.29
C LEU A 437 -8.15 -24.25 22.75
N GLU A 438 -7.19 -24.55 21.87
CA GLU A 438 -6.00 -25.32 22.25
C GLU A 438 -5.06 -24.48 23.13
N TYR A 439 -4.92 -23.19 22.85
CA TYR A 439 -4.20 -22.24 23.70
C TYR A 439 -4.86 -22.07 25.08
N ALA A 440 -6.19 -22.03 25.13
CA ALA A 440 -6.94 -21.96 26.38
C ALA A 440 -6.77 -23.22 27.24
N LYS A 441 -6.78 -24.42 26.63
CA LYS A 441 -6.51 -25.68 27.33
C LYS A 441 -5.09 -25.73 27.88
N ASP A 442 -4.10 -25.37 27.08
CA ASP A 442 -2.69 -25.32 27.51
C ASP A 442 -2.49 -24.33 28.68
N THR A 443 -3.16 -23.16 28.64
CA THR A 443 -3.14 -22.18 29.74
C THR A 443 -3.59 -22.83 31.04
N VAL A 444 -4.73 -23.52 30.99
CA VAL A 444 -5.32 -24.17 32.16
C VAL A 444 -4.44 -25.32 32.66
N ALA A 445 -3.88 -26.13 31.76
CA ALA A 445 -2.96 -27.22 32.14
C ALA A 445 -1.73 -26.69 32.89
N ARG A 446 -1.10 -25.62 32.40
CA ARG A 446 0.05 -24.97 33.05
C ARG A 446 -0.31 -24.39 34.42
N LEU A 447 -1.46 -23.73 34.52
CA LEU A 447 -1.94 -23.19 35.79
C LEU A 447 -2.30 -24.28 36.80
N GLN A 448 -2.86 -25.41 36.36
CA GLN A 448 -3.14 -26.56 37.23
C GLN A 448 -1.86 -27.21 37.75
N GLU A 449 -0.83 -27.32 36.92
CA GLU A 449 0.47 -27.84 37.35
C GLU A 449 1.12 -26.92 38.39
N ARG A 450 1.07 -25.61 38.15
CA ARG A 450 1.65 -24.58 39.04
C ARG A 450 0.86 -24.37 40.34
N TYR A 451 -0.47 -24.47 40.28
CA TYR A 451 -1.39 -24.20 41.39
C TYR A 451 -2.32 -25.39 41.62
N ARG A 452 -1.74 -26.50 42.10
CA ARG A 452 -2.44 -27.79 42.30
C ARG A 452 -3.64 -27.70 43.25
N ASP A 453 -3.64 -26.74 44.17
CA ASP A 453 -4.74 -26.51 45.12
C ASP A 453 -5.87 -25.62 44.55
N GLY A 454 -5.74 -25.19 43.30
CA GLY A 454 -6.69 -24.32 42.62
C GLY A 454 -6.14 -22.92 42.35
N PHE A 455 -6.74 -22.24 41.37
CA PHE A 455 -6.37 -20.89 40.94
C PHE A 455 -7.61 -20.09 40.52
N ARG A 456 -7.44 -18.77 40.41
CA ARG A 456 -8.39 -17.92 39.70
C ARG A 456 -7.72 -17.28 38.49
N LEU A 457 -8.39 -17.31 37.33
CA LEU A 457 -7.96 -16.64 36.12
C LEU A 457 -8.80 -15.39 35.88
N ASP A 458 -8.19 -14.23 36.01
CA ASP A 458 -8.81 -12.95 35.70
C ASP A 458 -8.46 -12.56 34.26
N ILE A 459 -9.44 -12.63 33.36
CA ILE A 459 -9.26 -12.51 31.91
C ILE A 459 -9.67 -11.11 31.48
N TYR A 460 -8.73 -10.27 31.07
CA TYR A 460 -9.02 -8.93 30.55
C TYR A 460 -9.25 -8.94 29.04
N GLN A 461 -10.35 -8.31 28.61
CA GLN A 461 -10.71 -8.06 27.22
C GLN A 461 -11.56 -6.78 27.16
N HIS A 462 -11.22 -5.83 26.28
CA HIS A 462 -12.15 -4.76 25.95
C HIS A 462 -13.25 -5.29 25.03
N VAL A 463 -14.52 -5.07 25.41
CA VAL A 463 -15.65 -5.58 24.63
C VAL A 463 -15.85 -4.72 23.39
N GLU A 464 -15.45 -5.25 22.24
CA GLU A 464 -15.72 -4.68 20.91
C GLU A 464 -16.62 -5.67 20.13
N ALA A 465 -17.81 -5.22 19.73
CA ALA A 465 -18.83 -6.11 19.17
C ALA A 465 -18.43 -6.80 17.85
N THR A 466 -17.44 -6.25 17.14
CA THR A 466 -16.94 -6.73 15.84
C THR A 466 -15.62 -7.51 15.97
N ASP A 467 -15.09 -7.64 17.20
CA ASP A 467 -13.87 -8.41 17.48
C ASP A 467 -14.21 -9.83 17.94
N GLN A 468 -14.54 -10.68 16.97
CA GLN A 468 -14.87 -12.08 17.25
C GLN A 468 -13.68 -12.89 17.78
N TYR A 469 -12.45 -12.49 17.48
CA TYR A 469 -11.25 -13.19 17.94
C TYR A 469 -11.07 -13.10 19.45
N THR A 470 -11.06 -11.88 20.00
CA THR A 470 -10.88 -11.70 21.44
C THR A 470 -12.10 -12.25 22.19
N THR A 471 -13.28 -12.15 21.59
CA THR A 471 -14.51 -12.73 22.14
C THR A 471 -14.48 -14.27 22.18
N SER A 472 -14.00 -14.95 21.12
CA SER A 472 -13.90 -16.42 21.13
C SER A 472 -12.89 -16.89 22.18
N LEU A 473 -11.72 -16.26 22.22
CA LEU A 473 -10.68 -16.58 23.19
C LEU A 473 -11.16 -16.46 24.65
N VAL A 474 -11.86 -15.39 25.00
CA VAL A 474 -12.44 -15.24 26.35
C VAL A 474 -13.40 -16.38 26.67
N ASN A 475 -14.26 -16.77 25.73
CA ASN A 475 -15.20 -17.87 25.92
C ASN A 475 -14.50 -19.22 26.06
N ASP A 476 -13.44 -19.47 25.29
CA ASP A 476 -12.65 -20.69 25.38
C ASP A 476 -11.89 -20.80 26.70
N LEU A 477 -11.28 -19.71 27.16
CA LEU A 477 -10.63 -19.65 28.48
C LEU A 477 -11.63 -19.90 29.61
N LEU A 478 -12.79 -19.25 29.58
CA LEU A 478 -13.87 -19.47 30.55
C LEU A 478 -14.33 -20.94 30.53
N THR A 479 -14.42 -21.55 29.34
CA THR A 479 -14.85 -22.94 29.18
C THR A 479 -13.79 -23.92 29.67
N ALA A 480 -12.52 -23.72 29.30
CA ALA A 480 -11.41 -24.55 29.74
C ALA A 480 -11.28 -24.53 31.27
N VAL A 481 -11.36 -23.35 31.91
CA VAL A 481 -11.26 -23.23 33.37
C VAL A 481 -12.41 -23.93 34.09
N ARG A 482 -13.63 -23.93 33.56
CA ARG A 482 -14.78 -24.65 34.17
C ARG A 482 -14.54 -26.16 34.31
N THR A 483 -13.67 -26.74 33.50
CA THR A 483 -13.34 -28.17 33.55
C THR A 483 -12.22 -28.49 34.56
N ALA A 484 -11.52 -27.47 35.07
CA ALA A 484 -10.43 -27.62 36.03
C ALA A 484 -10.93 -27.60 37.48
N SER A 485 -10.59 -28.66 38.24
CA SER A 485 -10.94 -28.75 39.67
C SER A 485 -10.27 -27.65 40.48
N GLY A 486 -11.02 -27.01 41.38
CA GLY A 486 -10.51 -25.93 42.24
C GLY A 486 -10.22 -24.61 41.52
N ALA A 487 -10.46 -24.54 40.20
CA ALA A 487 -10.22 -23.36 39.40
C ALA A 487 -11.48 -22.50 39.24
N SER A 488 -11.28 -21.19 39.06
CA SER A 488 -12.35 -20.25 38.73
C SER A 488 -11.85 -19.24 37.71
N ALA A 489 -12.75 -18.63 36.94
CA ALA A 489 -12.38 -17.58 36.00
C ALA A 489 -13.39 -16.43 36.04
N ARG A 490 -12.89 -15.22 35.78
CA ARG A 490 -13.67 -13.98 35.75
C ARG A 490 -13.26 -13.16 34.54
N HIS A 491 -14.23 -12.81 33.69
CA HIS A 491 -14.01 -11.87 32.60
C HIS A 491 -14.00 -10.42 33.13
N LEU A 492 -12.97 -9.66 32.80
CA LEU A 492 -12.74 -8.25 33.10
C LEU A 492 -12.91 -7.38 31.83
N ALA A 493 -14.14 -6.92 31.57
CA ALA A 493 -14.51 -6.02 30.48
C ALA A 493 -13.95 -4.58 30.58
N SER A 494 -13.28 -4.26 31.69
CA SER A 494 -12.63 -2.97 31.93
C SER A 494 -11.40 -3.15 32.81
N LEU A 495 -10.36 -2.35 32.53
CA LEU A 495 -9.10 -2.30 33.27
C LEU A 495 -9.30 -1.93 34.75
N ASP A 496 -10.31 -1.11 35.06
CA ASP A 496 -10.59 -0.69 36.45
C ASP A 496 -11.00 -1.85 37.36
N ARG A 497 -11.37 -2.99 36.78
CA ARG A 497 -11.74 -4.21 37.52
C ARG A 497 -10.55 -5.08 37.92
N ILE A 498 -9.34 -4.74 37.44
CA ILE A 498 -8.09 -5.29 37.99
C ILE A 498 -7.92 -4.69 39.39
N ASP A 499 -7.75 -5.57 40.39
CA ASP A 499 -7.71 -5.23 41.81
C ASP A 499 -6.55 -5.95 42.53
N GLU A 500 -6.28 -5.61 43.80
CA GLU A 500 -5.07 -6.05 44.51
C GLU A 500 -4.95 -7.58 44.69
N THR A 501 -6.02 -8.34 44.43
CA THR A 501 -5.99 -9.80 44.51
C THR A 501 -5.09 -10.46 43.47
N ALA A 502 -4.77 -9.76 42.38
CA ALA A 502 -3.84 -10.21 41.35
C ALA A 502 -2.36 -10.00 41.72
N CYS A 503 -2.08 -9.33 42.85
CA CYS A 503 -0.73 -8.93 43.22
C CYS A 503 -0.08 -9.93 44.21
N THR A 504 1.23 -10.08 44.10
CA THR A 504 2.05 -10.85 45.05
C THR A 504 1.88 -10.31 46.48
N GLY A 505 1.82 -11.21 47.45
CA GLY A 505 1.69 -10.84 48.87
C GLY A 505 0.31 -10.31 49.27
N SER A 506 -0.71 -10.41 48.40
CA SER A 506 -2.09 -10.07 48.74
C SER A 506 -2.56 -10.82 50.00
N SER A 507 -3.10 -10.07 50.98
CA SER A 507 -3.58 -10.59 52.27
C SER A 507 -5.01 -11.13 52.20
N ARG A 508 -5.70 -10.98 51.06
CA ARG A 508 -7.06 -11.48 50.88
C ARG A 508 -7.05 -13.00 50.79
N GLN A 509 -7.92 -13.64 51.58
CA GLN A 509 -8.11 -15.10 51.56
C GLN A 509 -8.70 -15.52 50.20
N GLY A 510 -8.05 -16.46 49.52
CA GLY A 510 -8.50 -17.00 48.24
C GLY A 510 -7.39 -17.75 47.49
N PRO A 511 -7.73 -18.42 46.39
CA PRO A 511 -6.73 -19.04 45.53
C PRO A 511 -5.85 -17.98 44.84
N PRO A 512 -4.60 -18.33 44.48
CA PRO A 512 -3.73 -17.49 43.64
C PRO A 512 -4.46 -16.97 42.39
N THR A 513 -4.24 -15.70 42.04
CA THR A 513 -4.89 -15.09 40.87
C THR A 513 -3.87 -14.80 39.78
N ALA A 514 -4.03 -15.47 38.64
CA ALA A 514 -3.30 -15.16 37.42
C ALA A 514 -4.10 -14.15 36.57
N LEU A 515 -3.42 -13.17 36.00
CA LEU A 515 -3.99 -12.25 35.01
C LEU A 515 -3.76 -12.81 33.60
N TYR A 516 -4.80 -12.79 32.79
CA TYR A 516 -4.72 -13.13 31.37
C TYR A 516 -5.10 -11.91 30.53
N PHE A 517 -4.21 -11.46 29.65
CA PHE A 517 -4.50 -10.45 28.64
C PHE A 517 -4.99 -11.13 27.35
N ALA A 518 -6.28 -10.97 27.04
CA ALA A 518 -6.98 -11.56 25.89
C ALA A 518 -7.52 -10.45 24.96
N ASP A 519 -6.70 -9.44 24.66
CA ASP A 519 -7.08 -8.23 23.93
C ASP A 519 -6.05 -7.91 22.83
N ARG A 520 -6.33 -6.93 21.97
CA ARG A 520 -5.40 -6.51 20.92
C ARG A 520 -4.16 -5.85 21.54
N TRP A 521 -3.01 -6.16 20.96
CA TRP A 521 -1.68 -5.67 21.37
C TRP A 521 -1.56 -4.15 21.52
N THR A 522 -2.35 -3.38 20.78
CA THR A 522 -2.41 -1.91 20.87
C THR A 522 -2.90 -1.42 22.24
N ARG A 523 -3.59 -2.26 23.01
CA ARG A 523 -4.10 -1.96 24.36
C ARG A 523 -3.21 -2.52 25.48
N PHE A 524 -2.13 -3.23 25.14
CA PHE A 524 -1.28 -3.89 26.12
C PHE A 524 -0.55 -2.90 27.03
N ALA A 525 -0.14 -1.74 26.51
CA ALA A 525 0.48 -0.68 27.32
C ALA A 525 -0.46 -0.14 28.41
N ASP A 526 -1.75 0.03 28.12
CA ASP A 526 -2.74 0.45 29.11
C ASP A 526 -2.99 -0.63 30.16
N PHE A 527 -2.99 -1.90 29.76
CA PHE A 527 -3.05 -3.02 30.69
C PHE A 527 -1.85 -3.03 31.64
N VAL A 528 -0.63 -2.92 31.11
CA VAL A 528 0.60 -2.83 31.89
C VAL A 528 0.53 -1.68 32.90
N ARG A 529 0.17 -0.47 32.42
CA ARG A 529 0.03 0.71 33.27
C ARG A 529 -0.95 0.46 34.41
N ARG A 530 -2.10 -0.16 34.11
CA ARG A 530 -3.10 -0.47 35.14
C ARG A 530 -2.59 -1.48 36.16
N VAL A 531 -1.90 -2.54 35.73
CA VAL A 531 -1.33 -3.53 36.66
C VAL A 531 -0.32 -2.87 37.60
N ASN A 532 0.53 -1.99 37.09
CA ASN A 532 1.48 -1.21 37.90
C ASN A 532 0.78 -0.27 38.89
N GLU A 533 -0.29 0.41 38.46
CA GLU A 533 -1.09 1.28 39.34
C GLU A 533 -1.71 0.50 40.51
N VAL A 534 -2.16 -0.75 40.27
CA VAL A 534 -2.84 -1.57 41.27
C VAL A 534 -1.86 -2.26 42.20
N CYS A 535 -0.80 -2.87 41.65
CA CYS A 535 0.13 -3.66 42.45
C CYS A 535 1.28 -2.81 43.05
N GLY A 536 1.60 -1.67 42.46
CA GLY A 536 2.63 -0.77 42.97
C GLY A 536 3.99 -1.46 43.04
N HIS A 537 4.54 -1.63 44.25
CA HIS A 537 5.79 -2.37 44.47
C HIS A 537 5.57 -3.88 44.65
N SER A 538 4.34 -4.30 44.95
CA SER A 538 3.98 -5.69 44.75
C SER A 538 3.93 -5.92 43.24
N GLN A 539 4.59 -6.96 42.75
CA GLN A 539 4.46 -7.36 41.33
C GLN A 539 3.14 -8.14 41.15
N PRO A 540 2.58 -8.25 39.94
CA PRO A 540 1.50 -9.21 39.69
C PRO A 540 1.97 -10.62 40.00
N GLN A 541 1.07 -11.48 40.48
CA GLN A 541 1.41 -12.87 40.83
C GLN A 541 1.83 -13.69 39.62
N LEU A 542 1.12 -13.51 38.50
CA LEU A 542 1.45 -14.10 37.21
C LEU A 542 0.68 -13.35 36.12
N VAL A 543 1.35 -13.06 35.00
CA VAL A 543 0.72 -12.52 33.81
C VAL A 543 0.95 -13.46 32.63
N ILE A 544 -0.17 -13.84 32.00
CA ILE A 544 -0.22 -14.58 30.74
C ILE A 544 -0.87 -13.67 29.70
N ALA A 545 -0.43 -13.75 28.45
CA ALA A 545 -1.01 -13.00 27.35
C ALA A 545 -1.21 -13.86 26.10
N ASP A 546 -2.20 -13.48 25.30
CA ASP A 546 -2.46 -14.13 24.02
C ASP A 546 -1.43 -13.77 22.94
N VAL A 547 -1.58 -14.43 21.78
CA VAL A 547 -0.66 -14.29 20.64
C VAL A 547 -0.51 -12.87 20.13
N SER A 548 -1.52 -12.02 20.31
CA SER A 548 -1.47 -10.64 19.88
C SER A 548 -0.30 -9.92 20.51
N VAL A 549 0.02 -10.19 21.78
CA VAL A 549 1.14 -9.55 22.49
C VAL A 549 2.49 -9.84 21.83
N SER A 550 2.62 -10.90 21.03
CA SER A 550 3.82 -11.09 20.20
C SER A 550 4.11 -9.90 19.28
N ARG A 551 3.08 -9.21 18.74
CA ARG A 551 3.26 -7.98 17.94
C ARG A 551 3.74 -6.81 18.78
N PHE A 552 3.24 -6.69 20.02
CA PHE A 552 3.74 -5.70 20.97
C PHE A 552 5.22 -5.97 21.27
N MET A 553 5.57 -7.23 21.54
CA MET A 553 6.93 -7.65 21.84
C MET A 553 7.87 -7.53 20.63
N ALA A 554 7.36 -7.64 19.40
CA ALA A 554 8.12 -7.37 18.19
C ALA A 554 8.34 -5.86 17.95
N ASN A 555 7.45 -5.00 18.45
CA ASN A 555 7.54 -3.56 18.25
C ASN A 555 8.47 -2.91 19.29
N HIS A 556 9.71 -2.62 18.87
CA HIS A 556 10.71 -1.99 19.74
C HIS A 556 10.27 -0.63 20.31
N GLN A 557 9.48 0.17 19.57
CA GLN A 557 9.02 1.48 20.04
C GLN A 557 8.05 1.32 21.20
N LEU A 558 7.10 0.38 21.08
CA LEU A 558 6.14 0.09 22.14
C LEU A 558 6.81 -0.55 23.36
N ARG A 559 7.78 -1.44 23.16
CA ARG A 559 8.57 -1.98 24.28
C ARG A 559 9.34 -0.90 25.01
N ALA A 560 9.98 0.03 24.30
CA ALA A 560 10.78 1.09 24.89
C ALA A 560 9.97 2.07 25.76
N VAL A 561 8.65 2.15 25.56
CA VAL A 561 7.74 2.99 26.36
C VAL A 561 6.92 2.19 27.38
N SER A 562 7.04 0.85 27.39
CA SER A 562 6.41 0.01 28.41
C SER A 562 7.09 0.24 29.75
N ASN A 563 6.30 0.38 30.82
CA ASN A 563 6.79 0.51 32.19
C ASN A 563 6.59 -0.78 33.03
N ALA A 564 6.30 -1.93 32.40
CA ALA A 564 6.17 -3.22 33.10
C ALA A 564 7.52 -3.63 33.69
N ASP A 565 7.64 -3.68 35.02
CA ASP A 565 8.82 -4.12 35.77
C ASP A 565 8.68 -5.56 36.28
N TRP A 566 7.93 -6.37 35.53
CA TRP A 566 7.59 -7.75 35.86
C TRP A 566 7.48 -8.61 34.60
N PRO A 567 7.72 -9.93 34.71
CA PRO A 567 7.73 -10.81 33.56
C PRO A 567 6.34 -11.13 32.99
N VAL A 568 6.29 -11.35 31.68
CA VAL A 568 5.08 -11.78 30.94
C VAL A 568 5.36 -13.12 30.27
N ASN A 569 4.46 -14.09 30.45
CA ASN A 569 4.37 -15.23 29.57
C ASN A 569 3.36 -14.94 28.46
N PHE A 570 3.68 -15.20 27.20
CA PHE A 570 2.78 -14.92 26.09
C PHE A 570 2.83 -16.00 25.02
N TYR A 571 1.67 -16.29 24.44
CA TYR A 571 1.61 -17.24 23.33
C TYR A 571 2.17 -16.65 22.04
N VAL A 572 2.61 -17.53 21.14
CA VAL A 572 3.04 -17.17 19.78
C VAL A 572 2.33 -18.01 18.72
N SER A 573 2.15 -17.44 17.53
CA SER A 573 1.42 -18.07 16.40
C SER A 573 2.29 -18.97 15.56
N GLY A 574 3.57 -19.12 15.88
CA GLY A 574 4.53 -19.78 15.01
C GLY A 574 5.77 -20.29 15.73
N PRO A 575 6.49 -21.22 15.08
CA PRO A 575 7.80 -21.67 15.52
C PRO A 575 8.85 -20.56 15.44
N GLY A 576 9.58 -20.37 16.54
CA GLY A 576 10.88 -19.68 16.58
C GLY A 576 11.93 -20.38 15.74
N CYS A 577 13.00 -19.67 15.38
CA CYS A 577 14.07 -20.32 14.64
C CYS A 577 14.82 -21.36 15.50
N MET A 578 14.67 -21.39 16.84
CA MET A 578 15.08 -22.55 17.66
C MET A 578 14.36 -23.85 17.28
N SER A 579 13.14 -23.76 16.76
CA SER A 579 12.32 -24.94 16.43
C SER A 579 12.74 -25.63 15.13
N LEU A 580 13.60 -25.01 14.31
CA LEU A 580 14.01 -25.57 13.03
C LEU A 580 14.93 -26.81 13.19
N PRO A 581 14.95 -27.76 12.26
CA PRO A 581 16.05 -28.71 12.14
C PRO A 581 17.37 -27.96 11.85
N ARG A 582 18.53 -28.52 12.23
CA ARG A 582 19.82 -27.87 12.00
C ARG A 582 20.05 -27.53 10.52
N SER A 583 19.71 -28.43 9.61
CA SER A 583 19.82 -28.19 8.16
C SER A 583 18.94 -27.03 7.69
N THR A 584 17.68 -26.96 8.12
CA THR A 584 16.78 -25.86 7.73
C THR A 584 17.24 -24.52 8.32
N TYR A 585 17.74 -24.52 9.55
CA TYR A 585 18.32 -23.33 10.17
C TYR A 585 19.53 -22.81 9.38
N GLU A 586 20.47 -23.67 9.02
CA GLU A 586 21.66 -23.25 8.25
C GLU A 586 21.28 -22.73 6.86
N LEU A 587 20.26 -23.32 6.23
CA LEU A 587 19.70 -22.82 4.98
C LEU A 587 19.11 -21.42 5.16
N LEU A 588 18.22 -21.23 6.15
CA LEU A 588 17.60 -19.94 6.44
C LEU A 588 18.66 -18.88 6.78
N ARG A 589 19.63 -19.23 7.64
CA ARG A 589 20.75 -18.36 8.02
C ARG A 589 21.55 -17.94 6.79
N GLY A 590 21.89 -18.87 5.90
CA GLY A 590 22.58 -18.59 4.65
C GLY A 590 21.79 -17.63 3.74
N GLN A 591 20.48 -17.84 3.61
CA GLN A 591 19.60 -16.96 2.83
C GLN A 591 19.52 -15.55 3.43
N VAL A 592 19.37 -15.44 4.76
CA VAL A 592 19.35 -14.14 5.44
C VAL A 592 20.69 -13.42 5.31
N GLU A 593 21.80 -14.14 5.38
CA GLU A 593 23.15 -13.60 5.19
C GLU A 593 23.36 -13.09 3.76
N GLU A 594 22.97 -13.87 2.75
CA GLU A 594 23.03 -13.47 1.33
C GLU A 594 22.09 -12.30 1.02
N ALA A 595 20.97 -12.20 1.74
CA ALA A 595 20.03 -11.10 1.63
C ALA A 595 20.30 -9.96 2.63
N ARG A 596 21.41 -9.96 3.37
CA ARG A 596 21.66 -9.02 4.49
C ARG A 596 21.39 -7.57 4.11
N ASP A 597 22.06 -7.09 3.05
CA ASP A 597 21.96 -5.70 2.59
C ASP A 597 20.53 -5.36 2.15
N ARG A 598 19.86 -6.32 1.51
CA ARG A 598 18.48 -6.22 1.04
C ARG A 598 17.46 -6.17 2.17
N LEU A 599 17.73 -6.88 3.27
CA LEU A 599 16.93 -6.92 4.48
C LEU A 599 17.18 -5.71 5.40
N GLY A 600 18.14 -4.84 5.05
CA GLY A 600 18.49 -3.66 5.83
C GLY A 600 19.27 -3.98 7.11
N LEU A 601 19.87 -5.17 7.20
CA LEU A 601 20.67 -5.58 8.36
C LEU A 601 22.03 -4.87 8.34
N ARG A 602 22.55 -4.54 9.52
CA ARG A 602 23.84 -3.84 9.62
C ARG A 602 24.99 -4.73 9.12
N PRO A 603 26.06 -4.14 8.54
CA PRO A 603 27.27 -4.88 8.21
C PRO A 603 27.83 -5.62 9.43
N GLY A 604 28.03 -6.94 9.30
CA GLY A 604 28.55 -7.79 10.36
C GLY A 604 27.53 -8.24 11.42
N ALA A 605 26.26 -7.83 11.34
CA ALA A 605 25.21 -8.37 12.20
C ALA A 605 24.88 -9.80 11.78
N ALA A 606 24.89 -10.75 12.72
CA ALA A 606 24.58 -12.15 12.43
C ALA A 606 23.07 -12.40 12.59
N PHE A 607 22.57 -13.36 11.80
CA PHE A 607 21.29 -14.00 12.09
C PHE A 607 21.55 -15.19 13.02
N GLU A 608 21.05 -15.11 14.25
CA GLU A 608 21.25 -16.13 15.28
C GLU A 608 19.95 -16.44 16.01
N CYS A 609 19.68 -17.74 16.22
CA CYS A 609 18.63 -18.16 17.14
C CYS A 609 19.16 -18.15 18.56
N LEU A 610 18.53 -17.36 19.42
CA LEU A 610 18.82 -17.39 20.85
C LEU A 610 18.66 -18.82 21.37
N GLY A 611 19.64 -19.36 22.12
CA GLY A 611 19.54 -20.69 22.73
C GLY A 611 19.99 -21.88 21.87
N ARG A 612 20.39 -21.69 20.61
CA ARG A 612 20.98 -22.77 19.77
C ARG A 612 22.46 -23.05 20.00
N GLU A 613 23.18 -22.14 20.64
CA GLU A 613 24.61 -22.33 20.86
C GLU A 613 24.87 -23.40 21.93
N GLN A 614 25.83 -24.29 21.66
CA GLN A 614 26.17 -25.38 22.57
C GLN A 614 26.72 -24.89 23.93
N HIS A 615 27.19 -23.64 24.01
CA HIS A 615 27.74 -23.03 25.20
C HIS A 615 27.38 -21.54 25.22
N PRO A 616 26.22 -21.14 25.77
CA PRO A 616 26.02 -19.73 26.11
C PRO A 616 27.17 -19.33 27.05
N GLU A 617 28.01 -18.38 26.66
CA GLU A 617 29.03 -17.84 27.55
C GLU A 617 28.31 -17.25 28.78
N PRO A 618 28.57 -17.73 30.01
CA PRO A 618 27.92 -17.23 31.20
C PRO A 618 28.13 -15.71 31.32
N GLY A 619 27.04 -14.93 31.37
CA GLY A 619 27.09 -13.47 31.48
C GLY A 619 27.22 -12.70 30.16
N LYS A 620 27.24 -13.38 29.00
CA LYS A 620 26.88 -12.77 27.72
C LYS A 620 25.43 -13.11 27.42
N ASP A 621 24.51 -12.35 28.00
CA ASP A 621 23.13 -12.34 27.50
C ASP A 621 23.18 -11.81 26.07
N ARG A 622 23.16 -12.73 25.10
CA ARG A 622 23.12 -12.36 23.70
C ARG A 622 21.79 -11.67 23.44
N ARG A 623 21.88 -10.41 23.08
CA ARG A 623 20.76 -9.53 22.83
C ARG A 623 20.05 -9.95 21.55
N ALA A 624 19.03 -10.80 21.63
CA ALA A 624 18.25 -11.17 20.45
C ALA A 624 17.16 -10.13 20.21
N CYS A 625 16.97 -9.73 18.97
CA CYS A 625 15.86 -8.87 18.58
C CYS A 625 15.26 -9.37 17.29
N THR A 626 13.99 -9.04 17.04
CA THR A 626 13.37 -9.31 15.73
C THR A 626 14.29 -8.82 14.62
N LEU A 627 14.29 -9.50 13.48
CA LEU A 627 14.99 -9.07 12.27
C LEU A 627 14.75 -7.58 11.97
N ASP A 628 13.51 -7.17 12.19
CA ASP A 628 13.08 -5.80 12.02
C ASP A 628 13.75 -4.79 12.95
N ALA A 629 13.71 -5.07 14.26
CA ALA A 629 14.42 -4.27 15.25
C ALA A 629 15.92 -4.21 14.96
N SER A 630 16.55 -5.29 14.50
CA SER A 630 17.97 -5.28 14.10
C SER A 630 18.24 -4.35 12.91
N ALA A 631 17.32 -4.31 11.94
CA ALA A 631 17.41 -3.41 10.78
C ALA A 631 17.18 -1.93 11.15
N LYS A 632 16.24 -1.65 12.07
CA LYS A 632 15.83 -0.27 12.42
C LYS A 632 16.65 0.36 13.52
N LEU A 633 16.93 -0.39 14.59
CA LEU A 633 17.82 0.05 15.64
C LEU A 633 19.20 -0.01 15.03
N THR A 634 19.72 1.09 14.48
CA THR A 634 21.11 1.19 14.02
C THR A 634 22.07 1.60 15.14
N SER A 635 21.54 2.00 16.30
CA SER A 635 22.29 2.48 17.46
C SER A 635 22.34 1.51 18.65
N GLN A 636 21.44 0.53 18.77
CA GLN A 636 21.43 -0.45 19.86
C GLN A 636 21.85 -1.84 19.34
N PRO A 637 22.99 -2.41 19.75
CA PRO A 637 23.43 -3.69 19.23
C PRO A 637 22.51 -4.81 19.74
N CYS A 638 21.85 -5.50 18.82
CA CYS A 638 21.13 -6.75 19.05
C CYS A 638 21.30 -7.65 17.80
N GLU A 639 21.46 -8.94 18.03
CA GLU A 639 21.56 -9.96 17.00
C GLU A 639 20.18 -10.23 16.40
N ALA A 640 20.13 -10.33 15.07
CA ALA A 640 18.88 -10.57 14.37
C ALA A 640 18.40 -11.99 14.64
N ASN A 641 17.18 -12.12 15.16
CA ASN A 641 16.50 -13.38 15.39
C ASN A 641 15.12 -13.32 14.70
N ASP A 642 14.68 -14.44 14.15
CA ASP A 642 13.27 -14.63 13.87
C ASP A 642 12.64 -15.06 15.19
N LEU A 643 12.11 -14.06 15.91
CA LEU A 643 11.26 -14.24 17.08
C LEU A 643 9.89 -14.84 16.67
N GLY A 644 9.95 -15.88 15.85
CA GLY A 644 9.08 -17.06 15.70
C GLY A 644 7.69 -16.87 15.18
N THR A 645 7.29 -15.64 14.93
CA THR A 645 5.85 -15.36 14.90
C THR A 645 5.32 -15.13 13.51
N TYR A 646 6.18 -14.81 12.52
CA TYR A 646 5.68 -14.36 11.22
C TYR A 646 6.50 -14.81 10.00
N LEU A 647 7.83 -14.93 10.09
CA LEU A 647 8.67 -15.28 8.93
C LEU A 647 8.57 -16.78 8.58
N ILE A 648 8.88 -17.68 9.53
CA ILE A 648 8.78 -19.14 9.29
C ILE A 648 7.35 -19.60 8.93
N PRO A 649 6.28 -19.20 9.64
CA PRO A 649 4.91 -19.57 9.25
C PRO A 649 4.53 -19.15 7.83
N THR A 650 4.96 -17.97 7.39
CA THR A 650 4.67 -17.49 6.02
C THR A 650 5.46 -18.26 4.99
N ARG A 651 6.73 -18.58 5.27
CA ARG A 651 7.54 -19.48 4.44
C ARG A 651 6.86 -20.84 4.28
N ASP A 652 6.37 -21.41 5.38
CA ASP A 652 5.67 -22.70 5.38
C ASP A 652 4.35 -22.65 4.62
N ALA A 653 3.62 -21.54 4.70
CA ALA A 653 2.42 -21.31 3.89
C ALA A 653 2.73 -21.29 2.38
N VAL A 654 3.84 -20.69 1.96
CA VAL A 654 4.26 -20.70 0.54
C VAL A 654 4.68 -22.11 0.10
N LEU A 655 5.44 -22.84 0.92
CA LEU A 655 5.82 -24.23 0.64
C LEU A 655 4.59 -25.14 0.50
N LEU A 656 3.60 -24.97 1.37
CA LEU A 656 2.36 -25.70 1.30
C LEU A 656 1.55 -25.31 0.05
N ALA A 657 1.47 -24.01 -0.28
CA ALA A 657 0.80 -23.53 -1.49
C ALA A 657 1.39 -24.12 -2.77
N ASP A 658 2.72 -24.18 -2.88
CA ASP A 658 3.38 -24.75 -4.05
C ASP A 658 3.04 -26.25 -4.22
N ALA A 659 2.94 -26.98 -3.12
CA ALA A 659 2.57 -28.39 -3.10
C ALA A 659 1.07 -28.67 -3.36
N LEU A 660 0.19 -27.69 -3.10
CA LEU A 660 -1.26 -27.84 -3.22
C LEU A 660 -1.77 -27.67 -4.64
N VAL A 661 -1.18 -26.75 -5.39
CA VAL A 661 -1.79 -26.25 -6.61
C VAL A 661 -1.16 -26.94 -7.81
N PHE A 662 -1.64 -28.15 -8.11
CA PHE A 662 -1.32 -28.82 -9.38
C PHE A 662 -2.16 -28.23 -10.52
N PRO A 663 -1.58 -28.09 -11.73
CA PRO A 663 -2.23 -27.46 -12.88
C PRO A 663 -3.28 -28.36 -13.55
N ASP A 664 -3.91 -29.31 -12.85
CA ASP A 664 -4.97 -30.14 -13.45
C ASP A 664 -6.32 -29.39 -13.36
N PRO A 665 -6.85 -28.85 -14.47
CA PRO A 665 -8.12 -28.13 -14.48
C PRO A 665 -9.33 -29.03 -14.16
N SER A 666 -9.16 -30.37 -14.14
CA SER A 666 -10.23 -31.30 -13.79
C SER A 666 -10.51 -31.41 -12.28
N THR A 667 -9.61 -30.91 -11.42
CA THR A 667 -9.78 -30.83 -9.96
C THR A 667 -10.07 -29.40 -9.48
N SER A 668 -10.71 -28.57 -10.32
CA SER A 668 -10.84 -27.11 -10.19
C SER A 668 -11.71 -26.58 -9.03
N GLY A 669 -12.06 -27.42 -8.05
CA GLY A 669 -12.79 -27.05 -6.84
C GLY A 669 -11.89 -27.02 -5.62
N LEU A 670 -12.29 -26.27 -4.59
CA LEU A 670 -11.56 -26.24 -3.31
C LEU A 670 -11.55 -27.60 -2.61
N ASP A 671 -12.60 -28.40 -2.80
CA ASP A 671 -12.71 -29.79 -2.35
C ASP A 671 -11.77 -30.75 -3.10
N GLY A 672 -11.26 -30.35 -4.27
CA GLY A 672 -10.27 -31.08 -5.05
C GLY A 672 -8.82 -30.82 -4.64
N LEU A 673 -8.57 -29.86 -3.74
CA LEU A 673 -7.23 -29.55 -3.26
C LEU A 673 -6.63 -30.73 -2.49
N TYR A 674 -5.45 -31.14 -2.92
CA TYR A 674 -4.70 -32.23 -2.33
C TYR A 674 -3.23 -31.90 -2.28
N ALA A 675 -2.66 -32.00 -1.09
CA ALA A 675 -1.22 -32.09 -0.91
C ALA A 675 -0.94 -33.38 -0.16
N ALA A 676 -0.09 -34.22 -0.75
CA ALA A 676 0.50 -35.34 -0.03
C ALA A 676 1.33 -34.82 1.16
N LYS A 677 2.12 -35.71 1.76
CA LYS A 677 3.01 -35.35 2.86
C LYS A 677 4.07 -34.33 2.43
N THR A 678 3.82 -33.05 2.68
CA THR A 678 4.72 -31.92 2.44
C THR A 678 5.48 -31.58 3.71
N TRP A 679 6.81 -31.54 3.64
CA TRP A 679 7.65 -31.20 4.78
C TRP A 679 7.84 -29.68 4.84
N LEU A 680 7.47 -29.11 5.99
CA LEU A 680 7.61 -27.70 6.29
C LEU A 680 8.99 -27.39 6.90
N SER A 681 9.29 -26.11 7.11
CA SER A 681 10.60 -25.65 7.57
C SER A 681 10.98 -26.23 8.94
N THR A 682 10.01 -26.45 9.82
CA THR A 682 10.20 -27.09 11.13
C THR A 682 10.43 -28.60 11.07
N GLY A 683 10.31 -29.22 9.89
CA GLY A 683 10.22 -30.68 9.76
C GLY A 683 8.84 -31.22 10.12
N ALA A 684 7.86 -30.37 10.44
CA ALA A 684 6.47 -30.79 10.50
C ALA A 684 6.01 -31.26 9.12
N ALA A 685 5.18 -32.30 9.10
CA ALA A 685 4.57 -32.77 7.86
C ALA A 685 3.14 -32.26 7.78
N ALA A 686 2.85 -31.50 6.72
CA ALA A 686 1.54 -31.03 6.32
C ALA A 686 0.95 -32.01 5.29
N SER A 687 -0.34 -32.29 5.41
CA SER A 687 -1.10 -33.02 4.40
C SER A 687 -2.49 -32.38 4.29
N VAL A 688 -2.97 -32.28 3.05
CA VAL A 688 -4.27 -31.67 2.75
C VAL A 688 -5.09 -32.67 1.97
N THR A 689 -6.28 -32.97 2.50
CA THR A 689 -7.23 -33.92 1.91
C THR A 689 -8.58 -33.25 1.81
N GLY A 690 -9.17 -33.23 0.61
CA GLY A 690 -10.48 -32.61 0.40
C GLY A 690 -10.47 -31.11 0.65
N GLY A 691 -9.36 -30.41 0.39
CA GLY A 691 -9.19 -28.99 0.73
C GLY A 691 -9.10 -28.65 2.20
N ARG A 692 -8.89 -29.64 3.07
CA ARG A 692 -8.71 -29.44 4.51
C ARG A 692 -7.35 -29.92 4.97
N LEU A 693 -6.72 -29.16 5.85
CA LEU A 693 -5.49 -29.58 6.50
C LEU A 693 -5.81 -30.70 7.50
N ASP A 694 -5.13 -31.85 7.39
CA ASP A 694 -5.43 -33.02 8.25
C ASP A 694 -5.16 -32.73 9.74
N ARG A 695 -4.18 -31.87 10.02
CA ARG A 695 -3.81 -31.40 11.36
C ARG A 695 -3.08 -30.07 11.26
N HIS A 696 -3.23 -29.21 12.26
CA HIS A 696 -2.39 -28.03 12.41
C HIS A 696 -0.90 -28.43 12.44
N THR A 697 -0.07 -27.58 11.86
CA THR A 697 1.36 -27.88 11.64
C THR A 697 2.28 -27.07 12.56
N ILE A 698 1.70 -26.16 13.32
CA ILE A 698 2.35 -25.36 14.34
C ILE A 698 1.84 -25.85 15.69
N ASP A 699 2.74 -26.05 16.65
CA ASP A 699 2.39 -26.43 18.01
C ASP A 699 1.89 -25.21 18.81
N VAL A 700 1.20 -25.46 19.93
CA VAL A 700 0.92 -24.41 20.92
C VAL A 700 2.24 -24.05 21.60
N LEU A 701 2.69 -22.81 21.44
CA LEU A 701 3.98 -22.33 21.94
C LEU A 701 3.79 -21.10 22.83
N MET A 702 4.40 -21.13 24.01
CA MET A 702 4.42 -20.02 24.96
C MET A 702 5.86 -19.57 25.21
N TRP A 703 6.07 -18.27 25.17
CA TRP A 703 7.35 -17.61 25.37
C TRP A 703 7.32 -16.76 26.63
N HIS A 704 8.52 -16.41 27.09
CA HIS A 704 8.72 -15.62 28.27
C HIS A 704 9.51 -14.36 27.93
N ALA A 705 9.03 -13.21 28.41
CA ALA A 705 9.76 -11.96 28.36
C ALA A 705 9.84 -11.35 29.76
N ASP A 706 11.05 -11.05 30.22
CA ASP A 706 11.26 -10.26 31.43
C ASP A 706 11.20 -8.78 31.04
N ALA A 707 10.01 -8.18 31.17
CA ALA A 707 9.84 -6.79 30.79
C ALA A 707 10.66 -5.91 31.75
N LEU A 708 11.60 -5.15 31.18
CA LEU A 708 12.44 -4.08 31.77
C LEU A 708 13.80 -4.39 32.40
N TYR A 709 14.30 -5.63 32.42
CA TYR A 709 15.77 -5.82 32.56
C TYR A 709 16.51 -5.79 31.22
N ASP A 710 15.89 -6.27 30.15
CA ASP A 710 16.43 -6.11 28.79
C ASP A 710 15.34 -6.39 27.72
N PRO A 711 14.87 -5.41 26.92
CA PRO A 711 13.95 -5.68 25.81
C PRO A 711 14.53 -6.61 24.72
N THR A 712 15.79 -7.03 24.86
CA THR A 712 16.46 -8.02 24.02
C THR A 712 16.53 -9.44 24.63
N SER A 713 15.93 -9.68 25.81
CA SER A 713 15.90 -10.99 26.49
C SER A 713 14.55 -11.72 26.37
N VAL A 714 14.01 -11.82 25.15
CA VAL A 714 12.86 -12.73 24.91
C VAL A 714 13.39 -14.16 24.85
N VAL A 715 12.87 -15.05 25.70
CA VAL A 715 13.22 -16.47 25.70
C VAL A 715 12.10 -17.25 25.01
N GLU A 716 12.43 -18.04 23.99
CA GLU A 716 11.45 -18.85 23.24
C GLU A 716 11.01 -20.12 24.00
N THR A 717 10.89 -20.02 25.33
CA THR A 717 10.34 -21.03 26.23
C THR A 717 9.53 -20.36 27.34
N PRO A 718 8.55 -21.05 27.96
CA PRO A 718 7.83 -20.52 29.12
C PRO A 718 8.75 -20.26 30.31
N SER A 719 8.29 -19.42 31.24
CA SER A 719 8.94 -19.29 32.55
C SER A 719 9.00 -20.64 33.27
N GLU A 720 9.95 -20.80 34.18
CA GLU A 720 10.05 -22.04 34.98
C GLU A 720 8.75 -22.34 35.73
N GLU A 721 8.01 -21.31 36.15
CA GLU A 721 6.73 -21.46 36.84
C GLU A 721 5.61 -22.05 35.98
N LEU A 722 5.66 -21.88 34.66
CA LEU A 722 4.65 -22.38 33.73
C LEU A 722 5.15 -23.53 32.87
N ARG A 723 6.35 -24.05 33.14
CA ARG A 723 6.94 -25.14 32.38
C ARG A 723 6.26 -26.47 32.70
N LEU A 724 5.81 -27.17 31.67
CA LEU A 724 5.30 -28.54 31.77
C LEU A 724 6.45 -29.55 31.68
N PRO A 725 6.28 -30.79 32.19
CA PRO A 725 7.32 -31.83 32.11
C PRO A 725 7.77 -32.16 30.68
N ASP A 726 6.86 -32.03 29.71
CA ASP A 726 7.11 -32.35 28.30
C ASP A 726 7.59 -31.13 27.48
N ASP A 727 7.68 -29.95 28.09
CA ASP A 727 8.25 -28.80 27.41
C ASP A 727 9.74 -29.05 27.10
N PRO A 728 10.24 -28.63 25.93
CA PRO A 728 11.64 -28.81 25.59
C PRO A 728 12.54 -28.13 26.64
N ALA A 729 13.48 -28.89 27.21
CA ALA A 729 14.44 -28.35 28.17
C ALA A 729 15.24 -27.21 27.53
N THR A 730 15.41 -26.11 28.26
CA THR A 730 16.29 -25.00 27.87
C THR A 730 17.70 -25.54 27.61
N GLY A 731 18.10 -25.56 26.34
CA GLY A 731 19.45 -25.94 25.90
C GLY A 731 19.67 -27.40 25.49
N LEU A 732 18.66 -28.28 25.52
CA LEU A 732 18.83 -29.69 25.11
C LEU A 732 17.54 -30.23 24.47
N ARG A 733 17.39 -30.07 23.16
CA ARG A 733 16.67 -31.10 22.40
C ARG A 733 17.66 -32.20 22.08
N ALA A 734 17.38 -33.41 22.58
CA ALA A 734 18.08 -34.61 22.17
C ALA A 734 17.89 -34.80 20.65
N GLN A 735 19.04 -35.02 20.01
CA GLN A 735 19.35 -35.31 18.59
C GLN A 735 18.19 -35.51 17.60
#